data_AF-X0K7D8-F1
#
_entry.id   AF-X0K7D8-F1
#
_cell.length_a   1.000
_cell.length_b   1.000
_cell.length_c   1.000
_cell.angle_alpha   90.00
_cell.angle_beta   90.00
_cell.angle_gamma   90.00
#
_symmetry.space_group_name_H-M   'P 1'
#
loop_
_entity.id
_entity.type
_entity.pdbx_description
1 polymer ?
#
loop_
_entity_poly.entity_id
_entity_poly.type
_entity_poly.pdbx_seq_one_letter_code
_entity_poly.pdbx_strand_id
1 'polypeptide(L)'
;METMRWVRNQLSSPAIGISYTEVAPNFAPTKDGSRQEIDCKGPLPLAQDQWLAFEQLSAVDWFRRLWTFQEIVLANQEASIVRLGDDEMLLNRFIEATLFICFNKWSASQPFFVDLARHTIDIKVFCNKAVSGRNAELIGRDNTDWAFLLPATKFYDCSDIRDKLYALRGFLEPDTARSIPVDYTKSARQILASACVSHLKQRRNLQFLELCNSTISPSWVVDLQKPLGLLQLFSNASARSAASARLIKTGLLEVAGVPCDEICNSIMDLPPREDYELLEDYITNVLKVFRNLTGKDYFYRDDKCLNELIAMVTFGNLLDHSTLRTESTPSWTTISLEIGRQMIRQWITGNAISDDYFSIPYNHRSAVATACTITRHGALVCVPLDSCDGDIIVTLLGLSSNLVLRPQPEDGSYKVVGPCYHPGFSDGQALLGDDFHGWEKLWCINTWTLAFWKEGEPLSFSDPRLDGVPLPIGHEQYQELFSVAQALSGPGSTKMLYCINLIHGGVLEAIFAFLIWSLPGCFGMFGLSIGVSNIGDTLPRAVYALLSGLNAATVGIIALAAVELSDKAITDQPTRLVLSITAAAGMLYNALWYFPALIVAGGCCIVIYDYRWLHRPVRAVKNTILRVRRGRPTGNENTQGAENGTGNVNSSTVALREQESTEQRDGEPRVVPQEYRLNFSWKSGTAIIAVFLVSFIVVIVLRATLTDAPLLYKLFANLYLAGTIIFGGGPVVIPLLREYIVAEGWVTPRDFLIGLAIAQAFPGPNFNFAVFLGGLTAANNGYPAIAGALIAYLGIFVPGMVLVHGTMGVWGVLRSRRWVKSAVRGINAGAVGLIYTAVYRIWQVGYIDQGFQSGKSLADDPWWVVVTATAFVGGRFFGVAPPLAILLGASLGLLRYGIVTA
;
A
#
# COMPACT_ATOMS: atom_id res chain seq x y z
N MET A 1 16.44 27.03 32.46
CA MET A 1 15.01 26.65 32.40
C MET A 1 14.10 27.87 32.45
N GLU A 2 14.35 28.84 33.32
CA GLU A 2 13.56 30.08 33.41
C GLU A 2 13.49 30.86 32.09
N THR A 3 14.62 31.04 31.39
CA THR A 3 14.67 31.66 30.05
C THR A 3 13.73 30.96 29.06
N MET A 4 13.70 29.62 29.07
CA MET A 4 12.84 28.84 28.18
C MET A 4 11.35 29.05 28.49
N ARG A 5 10.99 29.12 29.79
CA ARG A 5 9.62 29.43 30.23
C ARG A 5 9.21 30.84 29.81
N TRP A 6 10.11 31.82 29.98
CA TRP A 6 9.89 33.20 29.55
C TRP A 6 9.64 33.27 28.04
N VAL A 7 10.53 32.69 27.23
CA VAL A 7 10.38 32.65 25.76
C VAL A 7 9.07 32.00 25.36
N ARG A 8 8.73 30.83 25.95
CA ARG A 8 7.48 30.13 25.61
C ARG A 8 6.24 30.96 25.89
N ASN A 9 6.24 31.77 26.96
CA ASN A 9 5.11 32.61 27.36
C ASN A 9 4.83 33.76 26.38
N GLN A 10 5.80 34.09 25.51
CA GLN A 10 5.63 35.10 24.46
C GLN A 10 4.89 34.56 23.22
N LEU A 11 4.81 33.23 23.08
CA LEU A 11 4.23 32.54 21.92
C LEU A 11 2.75 32.20 22.14
N SER A 12 1.89 32.59 21.19
CA SER A 12 0.44 32.34 21.27
C SER A 12 -0.01 31.02 20.64
N SER A 13 0.72 30.55 19.64
CA SER A 13 0.45 29.32 18.92
C SER A 13 1.68 28.40 18.95
N PRO A 14 1.49 27.07 18.84
CA PRO A 14 2.58 26.16 18.50
C PRO A 14 3.19 26.54 17.13
N ALA A 15 4.43 26.14 16.88
CA ALA A 15 5.04 26.26 15.57
C ALA A 15 4.30 25.36 14.57
N ILE A 16 3.68 25.96 13.55
CA ILE A 16 2.96 25.25 12.47
C ILE A 16 3.90 25.13 11.27
N GLY A 17 4.05 23.92 10.72
CA GLY A 17 4.74 23.66 9.46
C GLY A 17 6.27 23.67 9.55
N ILE A 18 6.86 22.78 10.35
CA ILE A 18 8.32 22.66 10.40
C ILE A 18 8.76 21.51 9.49
N SER A 19 9.19 21.82 8.27
CA SER A 19 9.83 20.82 7.42
C SER A 19 11.21 20.42 7.97
N TYR A 20 11.63 19.17 7.71
CA TYR A 20 12.98 18.66 7.95
C TYR A 20 14.07 19.58 7.35
N THR A 21 13.67 20.43 6.39
CA THR A 21 14.53 21.37 5.67
C THR A 21 14.18 22.85 5.85
N GLU A 22 13.07 23.19 6.50
CA GLU A 22 12.68 24.59 6.74
C GLU A 22 13.21 25.11 8.08
N VAL A 23 13.88 26.25 8.02
CA VAL A 23 14.58 26.93 9.13
C VAL A 23 13.71 28.08 9.67
N ALA A 24 12.39 28.03 9.50
CA ALA A 24 11.52 29.12 9.95
C ALA A 24 10.17 28.59 10.45
N PRO A 25 10.02 28.33 11.76
CA PRO A 25 8.72 28.10 12.37
C PRO A 25 7.84 29.36 12.29
N ASN A 26 6.59 29.19 11.84
CA ASN A 26 5.60 30.25 11.91
C ASN A 26 5.06 30.37 13.35
N PHE A 27 5.50 31.41 14.06
CA PHE A 27 5.02 31.75 15.40
C PHE A 27 4.12 32.99 15.36
N ALA A 28 2.94 32.92 15.98
CA ALA A 28 2.09 34.08 16.17
C ALA A 28 2.35 34.73 17.55
N PRO A 29 2.58 36.06 17.63
CA PRO A 29 2.66 36.76 18.91
C PRO A 29 1.32 36.74 19.65
N THR A 30 1.38 36.86 20.98
CA THR A 30 0.17 36.91 21.83
C THR A 30 -0.61 38.21 21.61
N LYS A 31 -1.90 38.12 21.24
CA LYS A 31 -2.80 39.27 21.06
C LYS A 31 -3.28 39.92 22.37
N ASP A 32 -2.60 39.65 23.48
CA ASP A 32 -3.01 40.09 24.80
C ASP A 32 -2.29 41.40 25.15
N GLY A 33 -3.03 42.52 25.23
CA GLY A 33 -2.48 43.89 25.38
C GLY A 33 -1.76 44.20 26.70
N SER A 34 -1.50 43.18 27.52
CA SER A 34 -0.71 43.23 28.75
C SER A 34 0.73 42.75 28.59
N ARG A 35 1.11 42.25 27.41
CA ARG A 35 2.45 41.69 27.13
C ARG A 35 3.18 42.50 26.06
N GLN A 36 4.50 42.58 26.16
CA GLN A 36 5.35 43.22 25.14
C GLN A 36 5.16 42.52 23.79
N GLU A 37 4.75 43.25 22.75
CA GLU A 37 4.80 42.74 21.37
C GLU A 37 6.28 42.52 21.00
N ILE A 38 6.70 41.26 20.95
CA ILE A 38 8.02 40.90 20.45
C ILE A 38 7.95 40.84 18.92
N ASP A 39 8.76 41.68 18.26
CA ASP A 39 8.98 41.57 16.83
C ASP A 39 9.68 40.23 16.54
N CYS A 40 8.92 39.29 15.99
CA CYS A 40 9.41 37.96 15.60
C CYS A 40 10.40 38.02 14.41
N LYS A 41 10.68 39.21 13.88
CA LYS A 41 11.67 39.47 12.82
C LYS A 41 12.93 40.17 13.34
N GLY A 42 12.96 40.61 14.61
CA GLY A 42 14.08 41.29 15.25
C GLY A 42 14.91 40.37 16.17
N PRO A 43 16.08 40.83 16.66
CA PRO A 43 16.87 40.07 17.63
C PRO A 43 16.15 39.96 18.97
N LEU A 44 16.22 38.79 19.61
CA LEU A 44 15.60 38.56 20.91
C LEU A 44 16.26 39.40 22.01
N PRO A 45 15.49 40.02 22.92
CA PRO A 45 16.03 40.82 24.02
C PRO A 45 16.52 39.93 25.18
N LEU A 46 17.37 38.95 24.87
CA LEU A 46 17.99 38.07 25.87
C LEU A 46 19.29 38.68 26.38
N ALA A 47 19.53 38.61 27.68
CA ALA A 47 20.78 39.04 28.30
C ALA A 47 21.93 38.07 28.00
N GLN A 48 23.17 38.51 28.17
CA GLN A 48 24.37 37.74 27.82
C GLN A 48 24.47 36.41 28.59
N ASP A 49 24.12 36.41 29.87
CA ASP A 49 24.06 35.23 30.73
C ASP A 49 22.99 34.22 30.25
N GLN A 50 21.86 34.72 29.74
CA GLN A 50 20.79 33.89 29.17
C GLN A 50 21.24 33.20 27.87
N TRP A 51 21.96 33.91 27.00
CA TRP A 51 22.56 33.33 25.80
C TRP A 51 23.60 32.25 26.12
N LEU A 52 24.49 32.53 27.08
CA LEU A 52 25.50 31.57 27.53
C LEU A 52 24.87 30.31 28.14
N ALA A 53 23.80 30.47 28.92
CA ALA A 53 23.07 29.33 29.49
C ALA A 53 22.41 28.46 28.40
N PHE A 54 21.91 29.08 27.33
CA PHE A 54 21.36 28.36 26.18
C PHE A 54 22.45 27.59 25.41
N GLU A 55 23.61 28.21 25.19
CA GLU A 55 24.77 27.56 24.57
C GLU A 55 25.20 26.31 25.35
N GLN A 56 25.37 26.44 26.67
CA GLN A 56 25.71 25.31 27.54
C GLN A 56 24.67 24.18 27.50
N LEU A 57 23.39 24.53 27.43
CA LEU A 57 22.29 23.57 27.31
C LEU A 57 22.31 22.84 25.97
N SER A 58 22.58 23.54 24.87
CA SER A 58 22.67 22.95 23.53
C SER A 58 23.86 21.99 23.39
N ALA A 59 24.94 22.25 24.13
CA ALA A 59 26.18 21.47 24.11
C ALA A 59 26.15 20.18 24.97
N VAL A 60 25.03 19.88 25.65
CA VAL A 60 24.93 18.70 26.52
C VAL A 60 24.97 17.40 25.70
N ASP A 61 25.86 16.47 26.07
CA ASP A 61 26.09 15.19 25.38
C ASP A 61 24.83 14.35 25.15
N TRP A 62 23.81 14.50 26.00
CA TRP A 62 22.52 13.84 25.84
C TRP A 62 21.91 14.12 24.45
N PHE A 63 22.06 15.35 23.92
CA PHE A 63 21.54 15.70 22.61
C PHE A 63 22.28 15.01 21.46
N ARG A 64 23.56 14.67 21.66
CA ARG A 64 24.39 14.07 20.61
C ARG A 64 24.20 12.57 20.45
N ARG A 65 23.76 11.87 21.50
CA ARG A 65 23.56 10.42 21.47
C ARG A 65 22.46 10.01 20.49
N LEU A 66 22.75 9.04 19.61
CA LEU A 66 21.77 8.54 18.66
C LEU A 66 20.52 7.94 19.33
N TRP A 67 20.65 7.23 20.45
CA TRP A 67 19.48 6.62 21.11
C TRP A 67 18.49 7.63 21.70
N THR A 68 18.95 8.84 22.04
CA THR A 68 18.04 9.89 22.54
C THR A 68 17.17 10.45 21.41
N PHE A 69 17.55 10.27 20.14
CA PHE A 69 16.66 10.51 19.01
C PHE A 69 15.43 9.60 19.07
N GLN A 70 15.63 8.31 19.35
CA GLN A 70 14.55 7.33 19.49
C GLN A 70 13.68 7.60 20.72
N GLU A 71 14.29 7.92 21.86
CA GLU A 71 13.55 8.23 23.08
C GLU A 71 12.61 9.44 22.91
N ILE A 72 13.08 10.52 22.28
CA ILE A 72 12.30 11.76 22.08
C ILE A 72 11.19 11.56 21.05
N VAL A 73 11.45 10.84 19.96
CA VAL A 73 10.47 10.62 18.90
C VAL A 73 9.37 9.64 19.36
N LEU A 74 9.69 8.64 20.19
CA LEU A 74 8.71 7.69 20.75
C LEU A 74 8.04 8.20 22.04
N ALA A 75 8.56 9.27 22.64
CA ALA A 75 7.99 9.88 23.83
C ALA A 75 6.58 10.43 23.55
N ASN A 76 5.70 10.30 24.54
CA ASN A 76 4.41 10.96 24.51
C ASN A 76 4.63 12.47 24.68
N GLN A 77 4.44 13.24 23.59
CA GLN A 77 4.70 14.68 23.56
C GLN A 77 3.86 15.48 24.57
N GLU A 78 2.73 14.93 25.05
CA GLU A 78 1.86 15.57 26.03
C GLU A 78 2.28 15.30 27.49
N ALA A 79 2.98 14.19 27.74
CA ALA A 79 3.31 13.73 29.10
C ALA A 79 4.80 13.79 29.43
N SER A 80 5.67 13.82 28.42
CA SER A 80 7.11 13.81 28.62
C SER A 80 7.64 15.15 29.10
N ILE A 81 8.52 15.11 30.09
CA ILE A 81 9.14 16.29 30.71
C ILE A 81 10.66 16.28 30.52
N VAL A 82 11.22 17.48 30.39
CA VAL A 82 12.66 17.74 30.49
C VAL A 82 12.93 18.19 31.92
N ARG A 83 13.83 17.49 32.61
CA ARG A 83 14.21 17.77 34.00
C ARG A 83 15.69 18.15 34.08
N LEU A 84 15.98 19.28 34.71
CA LEU A 84 17.32 19.79 34.96
C LEU A 84 17.46 20.10 36.46
N GLY A 85 18.05 19.18 37.22
CA GLY A 85 18.03 19.24 38.69
C GLY A 85 16.61 19.08 39.24
N ASP A 86 16.13 20.08 39.99
CA ASP A 86 14.77 20.12 40.54
C ASP A 86 13.76 20.85 39.63
N ASP A 87 14.24 21.50 38.58
CA ASP A 87 13.39 22.17 37.60
C ASP A 87 12.86 21.20 36.54
N GLU A 88 11.57 21.34 36.20
CA GLU A 88 10.91 20.58 35.13
C GLU A 88 10.14 21.47 34.15
N MET A 89 10.01 21.01 32.91
CA MET A 89 9.14 21.60 31.89
C MET A 89 8.71 20.53 30.89
N LEU A 90 7.49 20.64 30.34
CA LEU A 90 7.04 19.75 29.26
C LEU A 90 7.98 19.81 28.04
N LEU A 91 8.27 18.66 27.46
CA LEU A 91 9.17 18.49 26.31
C LEU A 91 8.70 19.29 25.10
N ASN A 92 7.39 19.34 24.84
CA ASN A 92 6.83 20.14 23.74
C ASN A 92 7.08 21.65 23.91
N ARG A 93 6.92 22.18 25.12
CA ARG A 93 7.16 23.60 25.44
C ARG A 93 8.64 23.93 25.39
N PHE A 94 9.48 22.99 25.82
CA PHE A 94 10.93 23.08 25.69
C PHE A 94 11.32 23.20 24.21
N ILE A 95 10.85 22.30 23.37
CA ILE A 95 11.09 22.30 21.92
C ILE A 95 10.62 23.60 21.27
N GLU A 96 9.41 24.07 21.58
CA GLU A 96 8.85 25.31 21.01
C GLU A 96 9.68 26.54 21.34
N ALA A 97 10.05 26.71 22.62
CA ALA A 97 10.90 27.81 23.04
C ALA A 97 12.28 27.74 22.38
N THR A 98 12.86 26.54 22.26
CA THR A 98 14.18 26.39 21.63
C THR A 98 14.14 26.76 20.16
N LEU A 99 13.15 26.24 19.42
CA LEU A 99 13.02 26.55 17.99
C LEU A 99 12.88 28.07 17.79
N PHE A 100 12.11 28.75 18.65
CA PHE A 100 12.00 30.20 18.59
C PHE A 100 13.33 30.93 18.82
N ILE A 101 14.16 30.45 19.75
CA ILE A 101 15.50 31.02 20.00
C ILE A 101 16.42 30.77 18.80
N CYS A 102 16.43 29.55 18.24
CA CYS A 102 17.31 29.17 17.14
C CYS A 102 17.00 29.88 15.81
N PHE A 103 15.73 30.28 15.59
CA PHE A 103 15.28 30.81 14.31
C PHE A 103 14.95 32.31 14.29
N ASN A 104 14.98 33.01 15.43
CA ASN A 104 14.94 34.48 15.42
C ASN A 104 16.25 35.05 14.88
N LYS A 105 16.16 36.15 14.10
CA LYS A 105 17.33 36.78 13.45
C LYS A 105 18.42 37.10 14.49
N TRP A 106 19.53 36.37 14.41
CA TRP A 106 20.78 36.76 15.04
C TRP A 106 21.28 38.02 14.33
N SER A 107 21.37 39.15 15.04
CA SER A 107 22.11 40.29 14.53
C SER A 107 23.61 39.95 14.52
N ALA A 108 24.23 39.96 13.34
CA ALA A 108 25.68 39.74 13.15
C ALA A 108 26.58 40.65 14.02
N SER A 109 26.01 41.67 14.66
CA SER A 109 26.69 42.62 15.53
C SER A 109 26.93 42.15 16.97
N GLN A 110 26.68 40.89 17.34
CA GLN A 110 26.82 40.42 18.73
C GLN A 110 27.62 39.10 18.83
N PRO A 111 28.88 39.12 19.32
CA PRO A 111 29.71 37.92 19.47
C PRO A 111 29.49 37.29 20.86
N PHE A 112 28.45 36.46 20.98
CA PHE A 112 28.16 35.74 22.24
C PHE A 112 28.78 34.34 22.30
N PHE A 113 29.22 33.77 21.18
CA PHE A 113 29.63 32.38 21.07
C PHE A 113 31.14 32.23 20.99
N VAL A 114 31.69 31.32 21.79
CA VAL A 114 33.13 31.05 21.84
C VAL A 114 33.59 30.25 20.61
N ASP A 115 32.74 29.38 20.09
CA ASP A 115 32.95 28.60 18.86
C ASP A 115 31.64 28.53 18.06
N LEU A 116 31.53 29.41 17.07
CA LEU A 116 30.36 29.53 16.20
C LEU A 116 30.07 28.25 15.40
N ALA A 117 31.11 27.54 14.95
CA ALA A 117 30.94 26.32 14.17
C ALA A 117 30.34 25.20 15.03
N ARG A 118 30.87 25.01 16.25
CA ARG A 118 30.33 24.05 17.21
C ARG A 118 28.90 24.38 17.63
N HIS A 119 28.64 25.65 17.93
CA HIS A 119 27.29 26.12 18.28
C HIS A 119 26.27 25.82 17.16
N THR A 120 26.65 26.05 15.90
CA THR A 120 25.82 25.76 14.74
C THR A 120 25.52 24.27 14.60
N ILE A 121 26.49 23.39 14.88
CA ILE A 121 26.31 21.93 14.85
C ILE A 121 25.35 21.49 15.96
N ASP A 122 25.54 21.96 17.18
CA ASP A 122 24.71 21.59 18.33
C ASP A 122 23.26 22.05 18.12
N ILE A 123 23.05 23.24 17.55
CA ILE A 123 21.72 23.73 17.12
C ILE A 123 21.12 22.82 16.04
N LYS A 124 21.90 22.41 15.02
CA LYS A 124 21.40 21.50 13.96
C LYS A 124 20.95 20.16 14.53
N VAL A 125 21.74 19.55 15.42
CA VAL A 125 21.40 18.32 16.15
C VAL A 125 20.09 18.50 16.91
N PHE A 126 19.97 19.59 17.64
CA PHE A 126 18.82 19.89 18.46
C PHE A 126 17.55 20.12 17.63
N CYS A 127 17.61 20.98 16.61
CA CYS A 127 16.48 21.27 15.73
C CYS A 127 16.00 19.99 15.04
N ASN A 128 16.93 19.15 14.57
CA ASN A 128 16.57 17.91 13.89
C ASN A 128 15.71 16.97 14.78
N LYS A 129 16.01 16.88 16.09
CA LYS A 129 15.17 16.12 17.05
C LYS A 129 13.75 16.69 17.16
N ALA A 130 13.66 18.00 17.32
CA ALA A 130 12.40 18.73 17.46
C ALA A 130 11.50 18.59 16.23
N VAL A 131 12.10 18.65 15.04
CA VAL A 131 11.40 18.51 13.76
C VAL A 131 10.99 17.05 13.50
N SER A 132 11.90 16.10 13.73
CA SER A 132 11.64 14.67 13.48
C SER A 132 10.53 14.11 14.36
N GLY A 133 10.43 14.56 15.62
CA GLY A 133 9.34 14.16 16.53
C GLY A 133 7.96 14.60 16.02
N ARG A 134 7.81 15.84 15.54
CA ARG A 134 6.53 16.33 14.99
C ARG A 134 6.21 15.78 13.59
N ASN A 135 7.21 15.63 12.72
CA ASN A 135 6.99 15.11 11.37
C ASN A 135 6.56 13.64 11.37
N ALA A 136 7.03 12.84 12.34
CA ALA A 136 6.52 11.49 12.55
C ALA A 136 5.01 11.46 12.92
N GLU A 137 4.50 12.49 13.60
CA GLU A 137 3.07 12.61 13.95
C GLU A 137 2.21 13.11 12.79
N LEU A 138 2.74 14.04 11.98
CA LEU A 138 2.08 14.67 10.81
C LEU A 138 2.00 13.75 9.59
N ILE A 139 3.08 13.01 9.28
CA ILE A 139 3.18 12.18 8.07
C ILE A 139 2.52 10.80 8.26
N GLY A 140 2.30 10.38 9.50
CA GLY A 140 1.78 9.06 9.84
C GLY A 140 2.82 7.95 9.64
N ARG A 141 2.79 6.94 10.51
CA ARG A 141 3.75 5.81 10.50
C ARG A 141 3.77 5.01 9.19
N ASP A 142 2.72 5.11 8.37
CA ASP A 142 2.56 4.27 7.18
C ASP A 142 3.41 4.74 5.97
N ASN A 143 3.95 5.97 6.03
CA ASN A 143 4.72 6.61 4.95
C ASN A 143 6.21 6.85 5.27
N THR A 144 6.70 6.50 6.46
CA THR A 144 8.10 6.74 6.84
C THR A 144 8.99 5.53 6.52
N ASP A 145 9.72 5.63 5.41
CA ASP A 145 10.71 4.63 5.01
C ASP A 145 12.08 4.85 5.67
N TRP A 146 12.81 3.77 5.92
CA TRP A 146 14.14 3.84 6.53
C TRP A 146 15.14 4.59 5.64
N ALA A 147 14.99 4.53 4.32
CA ALA A 147 15.84 5.29 3.40
C ALA A 147 15.68 6.81 3.59
N PHE A 148 14.47 7.27 3.90
CA PHE A 148 14.23 8.69 4.20
C PHE A 148 14.77 9.10 5.57
N LEU A 149 14.66 8.21 6.57
CA LEU A 149 15.05 8.50 7.95
C LEU A 149 16.55 8.34 8.22
N LEU A 150 17.26 7.50 7.47
CA LEU A 150 18.68 7.21 7.71
C LEU A 150 19.58 8.47 7.65
N PRO A 151 19.41 9.41 6.71
CA PRO A 151 20.11 10.69 6.72
C PRO A 151 19.93 11.53 7.99
N ALA A 152 18.82 11.36 8.73
CA ALA A 152 18.62 12.04 10.00
C ALA A 152 19.60 11.59 11.07
N THR A 153 20.14 10.38 10.94
CA THR A 153 21.13 9.85 11.88
C THR A 153 22.53 10.49 11.74
N LYS A 154 22.76 11.30 10.70
CA LYS A 154 24.10 11.80 10.34
C LYS A 154 24.75 12.69 11.40
N PHE A 155 23.93 13.43 12.15
CA PHE A 155 24.39 14.40 13.14
C PHE A 155 24.57 13.80 14.54
N TYR A 156 24.22 12.52 14.74
CA TYR A 156 24.30 11.89 16.06
C TYR A 156 25.50 10.96 16.18
N ASP A 157 26.02 10.92 17.40
CA ASP A 157 27.12 10.07 17.81
C ASP A 157 26.59 8.67 18.16
N CYS A 158 27.28 7.65 17.67
CA CYS A 158 27.01 6.24 17.94
C CYS A 158 28.33 5.48 18.12
N SER A 159 28.37 4.52 19.05
CA SER A 159 29.56 3.67 19.26
C SER A 159 29.75 2.66 18.13
N ASP A 160 28.66 2.12 17.58
CA ASP A 160 28.67 1.22 16.43
C ASP A 160 27.92 1.86 15.26
N ILE A 161 28.53 1.87 14.08
CA ILE A 161 27.93 2.47 12.88
C ILE A 161 26.62 1.80 12.47
N ARG A 162 26.42 0.51 12.82
CA ARG A 162 25.19 -0.24 12.55
C ARG A 162 23.99 0.30 13.33
N ASP A 163 24.25 0.94 14.48
CA ASP A 163 23.19 1.51 15.31
C ASP A 163 22.46 2.64 14.58
N LYS A 164 23.11 3.31 13.61
CA LYS A 164 22.44 4.27 12.71
C LYS A 164 21.24 3.67 11.98
N LEU A 165 21.29 2.38 11.64
CA LEU A 165 20.16 1.67 11.04
C LEU A 165 19.25 1.06 12.10
N TYR A 166 19.81 0.46 13.16
CA TYR A 166 19.01 -0.22 14.19
C TYR A 166 18.15 0.72 15.02
N ALA A 167 18.62 1.95 15.28
CA ALA A 167 17.84 2.98 15.95
C ALA A 167 16.54 3.31 15.20
N LEU A 168 16.54 3.14 13.88
CA LEU A 168 15.37 3.44 13.05
C LEU A 168 14.24 2.43 13.23
N ARG A 169 14.53 1.20 13.67
CA ARG A 169 13.54 0.10 13.76
C ARG A 169 12.31 0.46 14.60
N GLY A 170 12.46 1.32 15.60
CA GLY A 170 11.36 1.80 16.43
C GLY A 170 10.36 2.70 15.70
N PHE A 171 10.75 3.27 14.55
CA PHE A 171 9.93 4.20 13.76
C PHE A 171 9.33 3.56 12.52
N LEU A 172 9.84 2.39 12.11
CA LEU A 172 9.40 1.71 10.89
C LEU A 172 8.15 0.88 11.14
N GLU A 173 7.38 0.65 10.07
CA GLU A 173 6.29 -0.32 10.06
C GLU A 173 6.78 -1.69 10.56
N PRO A 174 5.99 -2.47 11.32
CA PRO A 174 6.43 -3.75 11.90
C PRO A 174 7.04 -4.73 10.89
N ASP A 175 6.56 -4.75 9.65
CA ASP A 175 7.08 -5.61 8.59
C ASP A 175 8.44 -5.15 8.06
N THR A 176 8.64 -3.84 7.92
CA THR A 176 9.92 -3.25 7.52
C THR A 176 10.93 -3.34 8.67
N ALA A 177 10.52 -3.10 9.92
CA ALA A 177 11.36 -3.25 11.11
C ALA A 177 11.85 -4.70 11.31
N ARG A 178 11.01 -5.69 10.98
CA ARG A 178 11.36 -7.13 10.98
C ARG A 178 12.32 -7.50 9.86
N SER A 179 12.28 -6.78 8.74
CA SER A 179 13.20 -7.01 7.60
C SER A 179 14.65 -6.60 7.87
N ILE A 180 14.88 -5.81 8.93
CA ILE A 180 16.21 -5.39 9.39
C ILE A 180 16.53 -6.19 10.68
N PRO A 181 17.07 -7.43 10.57
CA PRO A 181 17.45 -8.19 11.75
C PRO A 181 18.64 -7.55 12.45
N VAL A 182 18.59 -7.48 13.77
CA VAL A 182 19.74 -7.04 14.59
C VAL A 182 20.71 -8.19 14.69
N ASP A 183 21.84 -8.05 14.01
CA ASP A 183 22.87 -9.07 13.91
C ASP A 183 24.25 -8.41 13.92
N TYR A 184 24.88 -8.34 15.10
CA TYR A 184 26.21 -7.75 15.26
C TYR A 184 27.34 -8.67 14.74
N THR A 185 27.03 -9.88 14.22
CA THR A 185 28.03 -10.74 13.56
C THR A 185 28.28 -10.34 12.11
N LYS A 186 27.32 -9.67 11.48
CA LYS A 186 27.40 -9.20 10.10
C LYS A 186 27.97 -7.79 9.99
N SER A 187 28.60 -7.51 8.84
CA SER A 187 29.04 -6.15 8.54
C SER A 187 27.84 -5.24 8.25
N ALA A 188 27.98 -3.93 8.51
CA ALA A 188 26.94 -2.94 8.22
C ALA A 188 26.44 -3.01 6.76
N ARG A 189 27.36 -3.26 5.82
CA ARG A 189 27.04 -3.38 4.38
C ARG A 189 26.20 -4.62 4.08
N GLN A 190 26.45 -5.75 4.72
CA GLN A 190 25.62 -6.96 4.54
C GLN A 190 24.19 -6.75 5.05
N ILE A 191 24.05 -6.10 6.21
CA ILE A 191 22.75 -5.77 6.80
C ILE A 191 21.99 -4.82 5.87
N LEU A 192 22.64 -3.74 5.42
CA LEU A 192 22.03 -2.78 4.49
C LEU A 192 21.67 -3.42 3.14
N ALA A 193 22.51 -4.27 2.57
CA ALA A 193 22.19 -5.00 1.35
C ALA A 193 20.92 -5.84 1.52
N SER A 194 20.79 -6.53 2.66
CA SER A 194 19.58 -7.32 2.98
C SER A 194 18.35 -6.44 3.20
N ALA A 195 18.53 -5.25 3.79
CA ALA A 195 17.47 -4.26 3.97
C ALA A 195 16.98 -3.69 2.64
N CYS A 196 17.89 -3.31 1.73
CA CYS A 196 17.56 -2.83 0.38
C CYS A 196 16.78 -3.89 -0.44
N VAL A 197 17.23 -5.16 -0.41
CA VAL A 197 16.53 -6.24 -1.12
C VAL A 197 15.13 -6.50 -0.54
N SER A 198 15.01 -6.45 0.79
CA SER A 198 13.71 -6.61 1.45
C SER A 198 12.78 -5.43 1.15
N HIS A 199 13.33 -4.23 1.14
CA HIS A 199 12.64 -3.00 0.77
C HIS A 199 12.10 -3.09 -0.67
N LEU A 200 12.93 -3.50 -1.63
CA LEU A 200 12.50 -3.72 -3.02
C LEU A 200 11.35 -4.75 -3.13
N LYS A 201 11.40 -5.83 -2.35
CA LYS A 201 10.34 -6.87 -2.34
C LYS A 201 9.03 -6.36 -1.74
N GLN A 202 9.11 -5.57 -0.66
CA GLN A 202 7.94 -5.07 0.07
C GLN A 202 7.29 -3.88 -0.63
N ARG A 203 8.08 -2.89 -1.04
CA ARG A 203 7.60 -1.57 -1.51
C ARG A 203 7.66 -1.40 -3.03
N ARG A 204 8.37 -2.26 -3.76
CA ARG A 204 8.57 -2.18 -5.23
C ARG A 204 8.99 -0.78 -5.71
N ASN A 205 9.94 -0.16 -5.01
CA ASN A 205 10.57 1.10 -5.35
C ASN A 205 12.09 0.99 -5.14
N LEU A 206 12.84 1.96 -5.67
CA LEU A 206 14.30 2.00 -5.64
C LEU A 206 14.83 3.19 -4.83
N GLN A 207 14.02 3.80 -3.96
CA GLN A 207 14.33 5.04 -3.24
C GLN A 207 15.67 5.00 -2.49
N PHE A 208 16.07 3.84 -1.96
CA PHE A 208 17.35 3.67 -1.28
C PHE A 208 18.58 3.99 -2.16
N LEU A 209 18.43 4.00 -3.50
CA LEU A 209 19.50 4.39 -4.42
C LEU A 209 19.88 5.87 -4.32
N GLU A 210 18.98 6.73 -3.84
CA GLU A 210 19.29 8.16 -3.61
C GLU A 210 20.32 8.37 -2.50
N LEU A 211 20.52 7.37 -1.64
CA LEU A 211 21.53 7.39 -0.59
C LEU A 211 22.88 6.82 -1.05
N CYS A 212 22.93 6.20 -2.23
CA CYS A 212 24.11 5.46 -2.65
C CYS A 212 25.25 6.41 -2.99
N ASN A 213 26.36 6.22 -2.28
CA ASN A 213 27.60 6.97 -2.42
C ASN A 213 28.82 6.04 -2.39
N SER A 214 28.61 4.72 -2.49
CA SER A 214 29.68 3.74 -2.28
C SER A 214 30.52 3.52 -3.53
N THR A 215 31.84 3.54 -3.34
CA THR A 215 32.81 3.16 -4.38
C THR A 215 33.11 1.66 -4.38
N ILE A 216 32.57 0.90 -3.42
CA ILE A 216 32.87 -0.52 -3.19
C ILE A 216 31.63 -1.36 -3.54
N SER A 217 31.83 -2.59 -4.00
CA SER A 217 30.72 -3.52 -4.30
C SER A 217 30.03 -4.04 -3.02
N PRO A 218 28.68 -4.15 -2.99
CA PRO A 218 27.73 -3.60 -3.98
C PRO A 218 27.64 -2.06 -3.94
N SER A 219 27.73 -1.44 -5.11
CA SER A 219 27.66 0.02 -5.28
C SER A 219 26.26 0.60 -5.03
N TRP A 220 25.21 -0.21 -5.18
CA TRP A 220 23.81 0.13 -4.87
C TRP A 220 23.47 0.06 -3.37
N VAL A 221 24.47 -0.02 -2.50
CA VAL A 221 24.31 0.03 -1.04
C VAL A 221 25.01 1.26 -0.49
N VAL A 222 24.30 2.03 0.34
CA VAL A 222 24.85 3.20 1.02
C VAL A 222 26.07 2.84 1.86
N ASP A 223 27.10 3.69 1.80
CA ASP A 223 28.26 3.57 2.67
C ASP A 223 28.10 4.45 3.92
N LEU A 224 27.82 3.83 5.07
CA LEU A 224 27.62 4.56 6.33
C LEU A 224 28.90 5.25 6.84
N GLN A 225 30.08 4.89 6.32
CA GLN A 225 31.34 5.54 6.68
C GLN A 225 31.52 6.88 5.96
N LYS A 226 30.87 7.05 4.81
CA LYS A 226 30.81 8.34 4.11
C LYS A 226 29.72 9.23 4.72
N PRO A 227 29.83 10.57 4.58
CA PRO A 227 28.78 11.48 5.00
C PRO A 227 27.42 11.09 4.39
N LEU A 228 26.41 10.94 5.25
CA LEU A 228 25.05 10.67 4.81
C LEU A 228 24.39 11.97 4.34
N GLY A 229 23.84 11.98 3.14
CA GLY A 229 23.02 13.07 2.62
C GLY A 229 21.82 12.51 1.88
N LEU A 230 20.67 13.15 2.05
CA LEU A 230 19.54 12.97 1.14
C LEU A 230 19.60 14.13 0.16
N LEU A 231 19.68 13.83 -1.13
CA LEU A 231 19.43 14.84 -2.14
C LEU A 231 17.90 15.03 -2.20
N GLN A 232 17.37 16.04 -1.50
CA GLN A 232 15.95 16.36 -1.59
C GLN A 232 15.69 17.04 -2.93
N LEU A 233 15.47 16.21 -3.95
CA LEU A 233 15.13 16.65 -5.29
C LEU A 233 13.62 16.88 -5.37
N PHE A 234 13.23 18.04 -5.87
CA PHE A 234 11.84 18.27 -6.30
C PHE A 234 11.69 17.69 -7.71
N SER A 235 11.83 16.36 -7.77
CA SER A 235 11.91 15.55 -8.98
C SER A 235 10.90 14.41 -8.92
N ASN A 236 10.33 14.09 -10.07
CA ASN A 236 9.49 12.94 -10.35
C ASN A 236 9.99 12.24 -11.62
N ALA A 237 11.29 11.94 -11.68
CA ALA A 237 11.95 11.42 -12.88
C ALA A 237 11.28 10.17 -13.46
N SER A 238 10.80 9.25 -12.61
CA SER A 238 10.11 8.03 -13.05
C SER A 238 8.58 8.12 -13.11
N ALA A 239 8.00 9.32 -12.97
CA ALA A 239 6.55 9.52 -12.95
C ALA A 239 5.81 8.63 -11.93
N ARG A 240 6.43 8.37 -10.77
CA ARG A 240 5.95 7.45 -9.71
C ARG A 240 5.66 6.02 -10.19
N SER A 241 6.36 5.54 -11.22
CA SER A 241 6.22 4.16 -11.68
C SER A 241 6.61 3.16 -10.58
N ALA A 242 6.09 1.94 -10.63
CA ALA A 242 6.64 0.86 -9.80
C ALA A 242 8.05 0.48 -10.29
N ALA A 243 8.92 0.04 -9.39
CA ALA A 243 10.22 -0.51 -9.76
C ALA A 243 10.07 -1.86 -10.45
N SER A 244 10.80 -2.01 -11.55
CA SER A 244 11.08 -3.30 -12.17
C SER A 244 12.54 -3.62 -11.92
N ALA A 245 12.80 -4.42 -10.89
CA ALA A 245 14.14 -4.82 -10.50
C ALA A 245 14.19 -6.25 -9.98
N ARG A 246 15.29 -6.95 -10.26
CA ARG A 246 15.54 -8.34 -9.87
C ARG A 246 16.96 -8.50 -9.35
N LEU A 247 17.12 -9.16 -8.21
CA LEU A 247 18.44 -9.55 -7.73
C LEU A 247 18.93 -10.78 -8.51
N ILE A 248 20.02 -10.64 -9.26
CA ILE A 248 20.62 -11.75 -10.01
C ILE A 248 21.51 -12.60 -9.10
N LYS A 249 22.43 -11.95 -8.38
CA LYS A 249 23.38 -12.57 -7.44
C LYS A 249 23.75 -11.59 -6.33
N THR A 250 24.40 -12.05 -5.28
CA THR A 250 24.87 -11.20 -4.18
C THR A 250 25.76 -10.09 -4.74
N GLY A 251 25.22 -8.87 -4.76
CA GLY A 251 25.90 -7.68 -5.24
C GLY A 251 25.54 -7.19 -6.64
N LEU A 252 24.73 -7.93 -7.42
CA LEU A 252 24.28 -7.52 -8.75
C LEU A 252 22.75 -7.41 -8.83
N LEU A 253 22.28 -6.20 -9.10
CA LEU A 253 20.87 -5.85 -9.23
C LEU A 253 20.56 -5.51 -10.69
N GLU A 254 19.61 -6.22 -11.30
CA GLU A 254 19.04 -5.88 -12.60
C GLU A 254 17.89 -4.90 -12.40
N VAL A 255 17.89 -3.81 -13.15
CA VAL A 255 16.88 -2.74 -13.07
C VAL A 255 16.45 -2.31 -14.47
N ALA A 256 15.21 -1.89 -14.63
CA ALA A 256 14.70 -1.29 -15.85
C ALA A 256 14.75 0.25 -15.78
N GLY A 257 15.19 0.88 -16.85
CA GLY A 257 15.27 2.33 -16.97
C GLY A 257 15.66 2.77 -18.37
N VAL A 258 15.72 4.08 -18.58
CA VAL A 258 16.07 4.71 -19.85
C VAL A 258 17.36 5.52 -19.68
N PRO A 259 18.36 5.36 -20.55
CA PRO A 259 19.51 6.26 -20.61
C PRO A 259 19.06 7.61 -21.16
N CYS A 260 19.37 8.68 -20.42
CA CYS A 260 18.90 10.03 -20.72
C CYS A 260 19.99 10.89 -21.36
N ASP A 261 21.18 10.93 -20.75
CA ASP A 261 22.28 11.78 -21.20
C ASP A 261 23.65 11.20 -20.79
N GLU A 262 24.73 11.82 -21.25
CA GLU A 262 26.11 11.41 -21.00
C GLU A 262 26.94 12.60 -20.50
N ILE A 263 27.85 12.34 -19.56
CA ILE A 263 28.82 13.31 -19.06
C ILE A 263 30.03 13.32 -19.99
N CYS A 264 30.28 14.43 -20.68
CA CYS A 264 31.38 14.56 -21.66
C CYS A 264 32.26 15.80 -21.47
N ASN A 265 31.92 16.69 -20.54
CA ASN A 265 32.64 17.95 -20.31
C ASN A 265 33.24 18.00 -18.91
N SER A 266 34.27 18.82 -18.73
CA SER A 266 34.97 19.01 -17.46
C SER A 266 34.01 19.32 -16.31
N ILE A 267 33.95 18.38 -15.38
CA ILE A 267 33.17 18.49 -14.14
C ILE A 267 33.82 19.56 -13.25
N MET A 268 32.99 20.45 -12.69
CA MET A 268 33.44 21.46 -11.75
C MET A 268 32.78 21.30 -10.39
N ASP A 269 33.60 21.36 -9.35
CA ASP A 269 33.14 21.30 -7.98
C ASP A 269 32.34 22.55 -7.62
N LEU A 270 31.17 22.34 -7.04
CA LEU A 270 30.41 23.41 -6.40
C LEU A 270 30.92 23.55 -4.97
N PRO A 271 31.30 24.77 -4.55
CA PRO A 271 31.77 24.98 -3.19
C PRO A 271 30.67 24.61 -2.19
N PRO A 272 30.99 23.95 -1.06
CA PRO A 272 29.99 23.66 -0.05
C PRO A 272 29.61 24.96 0.68
N ARG A 273 28.31 25.16 0.92
CA ARG A 273 27.82 26.40 1.58
C ARG A 273 28.38 26.57 3.00
N GLU A 274 28.71 25.48 3.68
CA GLU A 274 29.19 25.51 5.08
C GLU A 274 30.54 26.23 5.24
N ASP A 275 31.30 26.40 4.15
CA ASP A 275 32.61 27.06 4.16
C ASP A 275 32.52 28.60 4.12
N TYR A 276 31.32 29.18 4.00
CA TYR A 276 31.11 30.63 3.83
C TYR A 276 30.30 31.23 4.98
N GLU A 277 30.75 32.34 5.54
CA GLU A 277 29.97 33.10 6.53
C GLU A 277 28.86 33.92 5.84
N LEU A 278 29.25 34.74 4.87
CA LEU A 278 28.35 35.59 4.10
C LEU A 278 27.77 34.86 2.89
N LEU A 279 26.49 35.12 2.62
CA LEU A 279 25.80 34.52 1.49
C LEU A 279 26.31 35.05 0.14
N GLU A 280 26.65 36.34 0.10
CA GLU A 280 27.16 37.02 -1.10
C GLU A 280 28.46 36.38 -1.62
N ASP A 281 29.36 36.00 -0.70
CA ASP A 281 30.63 35.34 -1.04
C ASP A 281 30.39 33.95 -1.64
N TYR A 282 29.45 33.19 -1.07
CA TYR A 282 29.07 31.88 -1.59
C TYR A 282 28.52 31.98 -3.02
N ILE A 283 27.54 32.86 -3.23
CA ILE A 283 26.92 33.08 -4.55
C ILE A 283 27.97 33.51 -5.56
N THR A 284 28.83 34.45 -5.19
CA THR A 284 29.88 34.97 -6.06
C THR A 284 30.79 33.84 -6.56
N ASN A 285 31.11 32.88 -5.69
CA ASN A 285 31.92 31.72 -6.09
C ASN A 285 31.14 30.69 -6.93
N VAL A 286 29.86 30.44 -6.65
CA VAL A 286 29.01 29.61 -7.53
C VAL A 286 28.91 30.23 -8.93
N LEU A 287 28.73 31.55 -9.03
CA LEU A 287 28.69 32.25 -10.32
C LEU A 287 30.02 32.19 -11.07
N LYS A 288 31.17 32.20 -10.37
CA LYS A 288 32.49 31.98 -10.99
C LYS A 288 32.62 30.56 -11.57
N VAL A 289 32.20 29.54 -10.82
CA VAL A 289 32.18 28.16 -11.30
C VAL A 289 31.33 28.06 -12.57
N PHE A 290 30.14 28.65 -12.55
CA PHE A 290 29.24 28.64 -13.71
C PHE A 290 29.81 29.39 -14.94
N ARG A 291 30.45 30.55 -14.71
CA ARG A 291 31.15 31.30 -15.77
C ARG A 291 32.24 30.45 -16.42
N ASN A 292 33.03 29.75 -15.60
CA ASN A 292 34.10 28.88 -16.08
C ASN A 292 33.54 27.68 -16.87
N LEU A 293 32.45 27.08 -16.38
CA LEU A 293 31.82 25.92 -17.01
C LEU A 293 31.19 26.26 -18.36
N THR A 294 30.51 27.40 -18.47
CA THR A 294 29.85 27.83 -19.71
C THR A 294 30.81 28.49 -20.71
N GLY A 295 31.97 28.97 -20.26
CA GLY A 295 32.90 29.75 -21.08
C GLY A 295 32.33 31.07 -21.60
N LYS A 296 31.20 31.53 -21.06
CA LYS A 296 30.46 32.72 -21.52
C LYS A 296 30.52 33.82 -20.47
N ASP A 297 31.21 34.91 -20.76
CA ASP A 297 31.26 36.07 -19.86
C ASP A 297 29.91 36.79 -19.71
N TYR A 298 28.99 36.62 -20.66
CA TYR A 298 27.69 37.30 -20.71
C TYR A 298 26.48 36.39 -20.43
N PHE A 299 26.68 35.26 -19.76
CA PHE A 299 25.60 34.29 -19.49
C PHE A 299 24.36 34.92 -18.81
N TYR A 300 24.56 35.97 -18.00
CA TYR A 300 23.51 36.70 -17.29
C TYR A 300 22.55 37.51 -18.18
N ARG A 301 22.86 37.63 -19.48
CA ARG A 301 21.97 38.24 -20.48
C ARG A 301 21.00 37.24 -21.10
N ASP A 302 21.26 35.95 -20.98
CA ASP A 302 20.43 34.88 -21.53
C ASP A 302 19.49 34.33 -20.45
N ASP A 303 18.20 34.62 -20.60
CA ASP A 303 17.16 34.17 -19.67
C ASP A 303 17.08 32.64 -19.58
N LYS A 304 17.32 31.93 -20.69
CA LYS A 304 17.29 30.46 -20.69
C LYS A 304 18.43 29.90 -19.85
N CYS A 305 19.63 30.45 -20.03
CA CYS A 305 20.81 30.07 -19.27
C CYS A 305 20.66 30.36 -17.77
N LEU A 306 20.08 31.51 -17.42
CA LEU A 306 19.75 31.84 -16.03
C LEU A 306 18.68 30.92 -15.43
N ASN A 307 17.66 30.55 -16.20
CA ASN A 307 16.62 29.63 -15.72
C ASN A 307 17.19 28.24 -15.43
N GLU A 308 18.07 27.72 -16.29
CA GLU A 308 18.77 26.45 -16.07
C GLU A 308 19.66 26.51 -14.82
N LEU A 309 20.40 27.60 -14.63
CA LEU A 309 21.19 27.83 -13.42
C LEU A 309 20.34 27.89 -12.16
N ILE A 310 19.23 28.66 -12.17
CA ILE A 310 18.33 28.80 -11.03
C ILE A 310 17.68 27.45 -10.71
N ALA A 311 17.19 26.72 -11.72
CA ALA A 311 16.59 25.39 -11.53
C ALA A 311 17.60 24.38 -10.99
N MET A 312 18.86 24.43 -11.44
CA MET A 312 19.94 23.57 -10.98
C MET A 312 20.31 23.83 -9.52
N VAL A 313 20.52 25.10 -9.13
CA VAL A 313 20.89 25.50 -7.76
C VAL A 313 19.75 25.29 -6.76
N THR A 314 18.51 25.34 -7.23
CA THR A 314 17.31 25.08 -6.42
C THR A 314 16.84 23.63 -6.46
N PHE A 315 17.46 22.76 -7.27
CA PHE A 315 17.04 21.37 -7.50
C PHE A 315 15.54 21.24 -7.85
N GLY A 316 15.02 22.20 -8.62
CA GLY A 316 13.62 22.26 -9.05
C GLY A 316 12.64 22.92 -8.07
N ASN A 317 13.10 23.38 -6.90
CA ASN A 317 12.27 24.05 -5.89
C ASN A 317 11.96 25.52 -6.28
N LEU A 318 10.98 25.72 -7.18
CA LEU A 318 10.64 27.03 -7.75
C LEU A 318 9.18 27.43 -7.45
N LEU A 319 8.96 28.71 -7.18
CA LEU A 319 7.63 29.24 -6.87
C LEU A 319 6.69 29.07 -8.07
N ASP A 320 7.24 29.20 -9.28
CA ASP A 320 6.53 29.02 -10.54
C ASP A 320 5.92 27.62 -10.67
N HIS A 321 6.45 26.64 -9.93
CA HIS A 321 5.98 25.27 -9.89
C HIS A 321 5.15 24.96 -8.61
N SER A 322 4.55 25.92 -7.90
CA SER A 322 3.84 25.68 -6.61
C SER A 322 2.34 25.99 -6.66
N THR A 323 1.52 25.27 -5.86
CA THR A 323 0.05 25.44 -5.81
C THR A 323 -0.44 26.76 -5.21
N LEU A 324 0.45 27.61 -4.69
CA LEU A 324 0.11 28.88 -4.02
C LEU A 324 -0.43 29.98 -4.95
N ARG A 325 -0.63 29.71 -6.23
CA ARG A 325 -1.15 30.70 -7.19
C ARG A 325 -2.55 31.24 -6.84
N THR A 326 -3.25 30.66 -5.88
CA THR A 326 -4.65 30.99 -5.52
C THR A 326 -4.88 31.50 -4.09
N GLU A 327 -3.88 31.52 -3.21
CA GLU A 327 -4.03 32.08 -1.85
C GLU A 327 -2.84 32.99 -1.51
N SER A 328 -3.13 34.07 -0.77
CA SER A 328 -2.21 35.18 -0.45
C SER A 328 -0.77 34.72 -0.14
N THR A 329 0.19 35.45 -0.71
CA THR A 329 1.65 35.26 -0.59
C THR A 329 2.08 34.76 0.79
N PRO A 330 2.54 33.51 0.94
CA PRO A 330 3.33 33.14 2.09
C PRO A 330 4.71 33.75 1.92
N SER A 331 5.14 34.34 3.01
CA SER A 331 6.41 35.01 3.11
C SER A 331 7.54 33.95 3.22
N TRP A 332 8.53 34.00 2.31
CA TRP A 332 9.93 33.52 2.46
C TRP A 332 10.39 32.11 2.02
N THR A 333 9.62 31.23 1.36
CA THR A 333 10.10 29.83 1.14
C THR A 333 10.38 29.38 -0.30
N THR A 334 10.02 30.12 -1.36
CA THR A 334 10.38 29.73 -2.75
C THR A 334 10.57 30.95 -3.66
N ILE A 335 11.67 30.97 -4.43
CA ILE A 335 11.97 32.06 -5.37
C ILE A 335 11.30 31.80 -6.72
N SER A 336 10.74 32.83 -7.35
CA SER A 336 10.32 32.74 -8.76
C SER A 336 11.51 32.92 -9.70
N LEU A 337 11.44 32.34 -10.89
CA LEU A 337 12.44 32.51 -11.93
C LEU A 337 12.69 33.98 -12.24
N GLU A 338 11.64 34.82 -12.22
CA GLU A 338 11.78 36.27 -12.45
C GLU A 338 12.60 36.94 -11.34
N ILE A 339 12.28 36.71 -10.07
CA ILE A 339 13.02 37.28 -8.95
C ILE A 339 14.46 36.76 -8.95
N GLY A 340 14.66 35.46 -9.20
CA GLY A 340 15.99 34.84 -9.30
C GLY A 340 16.86 35.47 -10.39
N ARG A 341 16.29 35.72 -11.58
CA ARG A 341 17.00 36.42 -12.67
C ARG A 341 17.41 37.83 -12.26
N GLN A 342 16.51 38.58 -11.63
CA GLN A 342 16.79 39.94 -11.17
C GLN A 342 17.91 39.96 -10.12
N MET A 343 17.86 39.06 -9.13
CA MET A 343 18.88 38.94 -8.09
C MET A 343 20.26 38.61 -8.67
N ILE A 344 20.36 37.61 -9.55
CA ILE A 344 21.65 37.24 -10.17
C ILE A 344 22.22 38.40 -10.99
N ARG A 345 21.38 39.14 -11.72
CA ARG A 345 21.82 40.33 -12.47
C ARG A 345 22.31 41.44 -11.55
N GLN A 346 21.62 41.68 -10.43
CA GLN A 346 22.04 42.68 -9.45
C GLN A 346 23.37 42.31 -8.79
N TRP A 347 23.57 41.05 -8.43
CA TRP A 347 24.83 40.55 -7.88
C TRP A 347 26.01 40.71 -8.84
N ILE A 348 25.80 40.45 -10.14
CA ILE A 348 26.85 40.60 -11.15
C ILE A 348 27.14 42.08 -11.47
N THR A 349 26.13 42.95 -11.40
CA THR A 349 26.26 44.38 -11.73
C THR A 349 26.70 45.26 -10.56
N GLY A 350 26.74 44.73 -9.33
CA GLY A 350 27.24 45.44 -8.14
C GLY A 350 26.32 46.53 -7.59
N ASN A 351 25.02 46.50 -7.92
CA ASN A 351 24.04 47.44 -7.37
C ASN A 351 23.63 47.06 -5.94
N ALA A 352 23.27 48.06 -5.12
CA ALA A 352 22.88 47.87 -3.71
C ALA A 352 21.75 46.84 -3.56
N ILE A 353 22.03 45.81 -2.76
CA ILE A 353 21.10 44.74 -2.40
C ILE A 353 20.09 45.35 -1.43
N SER A 354 18.78 45.28 -1.71
CA SER A 354 17.81 45.66 -0.67
C SER A 354 17.74 44.55 0.38
N ASP A 355 17.81 44.93 1.66
CA ASP A 355 17.78 44.04 2.84
C ASP A 355 16.56 43.09 2.91
N ASP A 356 15.54 43.29 2.07
CA ASP A 356 14.33 42.47 2.04
C ASP A 356 14.45 41.16 1.24
N TYR A 357 15.49 40.93 0.43
CA TYR A 357 15.58 39.75 -0.48
C TYR A 357 16.39 38.55 0.05
N PHE A 358 16.62 38.47 1.36
CA PHE A 358 17.33 37.32 1.96
C PHE A 358 16.49 36.04 2.01
N SER A 359 16.22 35.41 0.87
CA SER A 359 15.94 33.96 0.80
C SER A 359 15.84 33.47 -0.64
N ILE A 360 16.97 33.23 -1.32
CA ILE A 360 16.97 32.05 -2.21
C ILE A 360 16.81 30.84 -1.28
N PRO A 361 15.87 29.91 -1.53
CA PRO A 361 15.71 28.73 -0.69
C PRO A 361 16.95 27.84 -0.84
N TYR A 362 17.92 27.98 0.06
CA TYR A 362 19.20 27.28 -0.03
C TYR A 362 19.07 25.84 0.46
N ASN A 363 18.79 24.94 -0.47
CA ASN A 363 18.82 23.48 -0.31
C ASN A 363 20.10 22.83 -0.87
N HIS A 364 21.20 23.57 -1.02
CA HIS A 364 22.56 23.00 -1.21
C HIS A 364 23.05 22.35 0.11
N ARG A 365 22.28 21.41 0.65
CA ARG A 365 22.47 20.80 1.97
C ARG A 365 22.84 19.31 1.90
N SER A 366 23.08 18.78 0.71
CA SER A 366 23.41 17.37 0.50
C SER A 366 24.84 17.19 0.01
N ALA A 367 25.61 16.38 0.74
CA ALA A 367 26.96 15.95 0.38
C ALA A 367 27.01 15.03 -0.86
N VAL A 368 25.89 14.86 -1.58
CA VAL A 368 25.72 13.79 -2.57
C VAL A 368 25.77 14.29 -4.02
N ALA A 369 25.32 15.53 -4.32
CA ALA A 369 25.47 16.15 -5.64
C ALA A 369 26.07 17.56 -5.48
N THR A 370 27.40 17.61 -5.39
CA THR A 370 28.20 18.81 -5.11
C THR A 370 29.09 19.20 -6.28
N ALA A 371 28.83 18.67 -7.48
CA ALA A 371 29.52 19.05 -8.69
C ALA A 371 28.52 19.38 -9.80
N CYS A 372 28.94 20.17 -10.78
CA CYS A 372 28.15 20.50 -11.94
C CYS A 372 28.93 20.25 -13.23
N THR A 373 28.19 19.94 -14.29
CA THR A 373 28.77 19.75 -15.62
C THR A 373 27.75 20.12 -16.70
N ILE A 374 28.23 20.24 -17.92
CA ILE A 374 27.39 20.34 -19.12
C ILE A 374 27.39 18.97 -19.78
N THR A 375 26.22 18.39 -19.95
CA THR A 375 26.08 17.07 -20.58
C THR A 375 26.37 17.13 -22.09
N ARG A 376 26.42 15.96 -22.74
CA ARG A 376 26.59 15.83 -24.19
C ARG A 376 25.52 16.60 -24.99
N HIS A 377 24.29 16.65 -24.49
CA HIS A 377 23.20 17.41 -25.11
C HIS A 377 23.16 18.90 -24.70
N GLY A 378 24.17 19.37 -23.97
CA GLY A 378 24.32 20.78 -23.61
C GLY A 378 23.48 21.23 -22.41
N ALA A 379 22.93 20.30 -21.63
CA ALA A 379 22.15 20.63 -20.44
C ALA A 379 23.07 20.83 -19.22
N LEU A 380 22.77 21.86 -18.42
CA LEU A 380 23.43 22.08 -17.14
C LEU A 380 22.84 21.16 -16.08
N VAL A 381 23.69 20.35 -15.45
CA VAL A 381 23.26 19.32 -14.49
C VAL A 381 24.08 19.35 -13.21
N CYS A 382 23.45 18.97 -12.09
CA CYS A 382 24.13 18.68 -10.83
C CYS A 382 24.39 17.19 -10.72
N VAL A 383 25.63 16.80 -10.49
CA VAL A 383 26.09 15.42 -10.43
C VAL A 383 26.88 15.14 -9.14
N PRO A 384 27.04 13.87 -8.76
CA PRO A 384 27.91 13.49 -7.65
C PRO A 384 29.36 13.92 -7.85
N LEU A 385 30.07 14.22 -6.76
CA LEU A 385 31.49 14.59 -6.80
C LEU A 385 32.38 13.52 -7.44
N ASP A 386 32.04 12.25 -7.22
CA ASP A 386 32.78 11.09 -7.75
C ASP A 386 32.51 10.84 -9.26
N SER A 387 31.74 11.70 -9.94
CA SER A 387 31.40 11.56 -11.38
C SER A 387 32.61 11.80 -12.28
N CYS A 388 32.63 11.20 -13.46
CA CYS A 388 33.71 11.31 -14.45
C CYS A 388 33.16 11.34 -15.87
N ASP A 389 34.00 11.74 -16.83
CA ASP A 389 33.68 11.66 -18.26
C ASP A 389 33.38 10.21 -18.68
N GLY A 390 32.32 10.02 -19.45
CA GLY A 390 31.79 8.71 -19.87
C GLY A 390 30.77 8.10 -18.90
N ASP A 391 30.50 8.73 -17.77
CA ASP A 391 29.35 8.36 -16.92
C ASP A 391 28.03 8.75 -17.62
N ILE A 392 26.99 7.93 -17.42
CA ILE A 392 25.67 8.14 -18.03
C ILE A 392 24.64 8.55 -16.98
N ILE A 393 23.74 9.45 -17.37
CA ILE A 393 22.57 9.86 -16.59
C ILE A 393 21.40 9.00 -17.04
N VAL A 394 20.73 8.35 -16.08
CA VAL A 394 19.61 7.45 -16.35
C VAL A 394 18.37 7.80 -15.52
N THR A 395 17.21 7.43 -16.03
CA THR A 395 15.95 7.42 -15.29
C THR A 395 15.54 5.97 -15.06
N LEU A 396 15.49 5.55 -13.80
CA LEU A 396 15.10 4.19 -13.41
C LEU A 396 13.65 4.14 -12.98
N LEU A 397 12.94 3.07 -13.36
CA LEU A 397 11.56 2.86 -12.90
C LEU A 397 11.53 2.68 -11.38
N GLY A 398 10.65 3.40 -10.69
CA GLY A 398 10.52 3.35 -9.23
C GLY A 398 11.52 4.19 -8.44
N LEU A 399 12.22 5.12 -9.09
CA LEU A 399 13.11 6.10 -8.47
C LEU A 399 12.62 7.53 -8.78
N SER A 400 12.44 8.38 -7.76
CA SER A 400 11.98 9.77 -7.97
C SER A 400 13.01 10.68 -8.63
N SER A 401 14.28 10.28 -8.60
CA SER A 401 15.42 11.08 -9.04
C SER A 401 16.13 10.47 -10.25
N ASN A 402 16.86 11.28 -11.01
CA ASN A 402 17.80 10.78 -12.00
C ASN A 402 19.05 10.21 -11.29
N LEU A 403 19.71 9.22 -11.90
CA LEU A 403 20.85 8.52 -11.31
C LEU A 403 22.04 8.55 -12.27
N VAL A 404 23.25 8.75 -11.75
CA VAL A 404 24.50 8.61 -12.51
C VAL A 404 25.03 7.19 -12.37
N LEU A 405 25.25 6.54 -13.51
CA LEU A 405 25.81 5.20 -13.61
C LEU A 405 27.12 5.23 -14.39
N ARG A 406 28.12 4.51 -13.87
CA ARG A 406 29.41 4.33 -14.54
C ARG A 406 29.46 2.98 -15.27
N PRO A 407 29.58 2.95 -16.60
CA PRO A 407 29.75 1.69 -17.33
C PRO A 407 31.06 0.98 -16.93
N GLN A 408 31.00 -0.34 -16.74
CA GLN A 408 32.17 -1.19 -16.50
C GLN A 408 32.51 -1.98 -17.78
N PRO A 409 33.65 -1.72 -18.43
CA PRO A 409 34.00 -2.35 -19.69
C PRO A 409 34.23 -3.87 -19.60
N GLU A 410 34.62 -4.37 -18.42
CA GLU A 410 35.05 -5.76 -18.23
C GLU A 410 33.89 -6.76 -18.25
N ASP A 411 32.74 -6.40 -17.67
CA ASP A 411 31.60 -7.31 -17.48
C ASP A 411 30.26 -6.75 -17.98
N GLY A 412 30.26 -5.55 -18.59
CA GLY A 412 29.06 -4.88 -19.08
C GLY A 412 28.11 -4.42 -17.97
N SER A 413 28.53 -4.47 -16.70
CA SER A 413 27.75 -3.98 -15.57
C SER A 413 27.86 -2.47 -15.42
N TYR A 414 27.02 -1.90 -14.56
CA TYR A 414 27.05 -0.48 -14.22
C TYR A 414 27.29 -0.32 -12.72
N LYS A 415 28.17 0.62 -12.37
CA LYS A 415 28.39 1.03 -10.98
C LYS A 415 27.53 2.25 -10.68
N VAL A 416 26.81 2.22 -9.56
CA VAL A 416 26.06 3.38 -9.08
C VAL A 416 27.04 4.43 -8.56
N VAL A 417 27.02 5.64 -9.13
CA VAL A 417 27.84 6.77 -8.68
C VAL A 417 27.05 7.60 -7.65
N GLY A 418 25.78 7.90 -7.95
CA GLY A 418 24.87 8.59 -7.04
C GLY A 418 23.72 9.32 -7.76
N PRO A 419 22.79 9.93 -7.03
CA PRO A 419 21.70 10.72 -7.59
C PRO A 419 22.21 12.00 -8.25
N CYS A 420 21.48 12.48 -9.26
CA CYS A 420 21.73 13.73 -9.95
C CYS A 420 20.43 14.47 -10.23
N TYR A 421 20.54 15.77 -10.50
CA TYR A 421 19.41 16.57 -10.96
C TYR A 421 19.63 16.99 -12.40
N HIS A 422 18.67 16.63 -13.26
CA HIS A 422 18.67 16.99 -14.67
C HIS A 422 17.39 17.79 -14.98
N PRO A 423 17.48 19.09 -15.28
CA PRO A 423 16.29 19.95 -15.43
C PRO A 423 15.33 19.48 -16.53
N GLY A 424 15.85 18.83 -17.58
CA GLY A 424 15.03 18.26 -18.66
C GLY A 424 14.42 16.88 -18.40
N PHE A 425 14.90 16.11 -17.42
CA PHE A 425 14.49 14.70 -17.22
C PHE A 425 14.02 14.39 -15.80
N SER A 426 13.93 15.41 -14.95
CA SER A 426 13.52 15.29 -13.55
C SER A 426 12.00 15.25 -13.36
N ASP A 427 11.16 15.33 -14.39
CA ASP A 427 9.69 15.31 -14.26
C ASP A 427 9.01 14.30 -15.19
N GLY A 428 9.61 13.12 -15.37
CA GLY A 428 9.02 12.05 -16.16
C GLY A 428 9.15 12.20 -17.67
N GLN A 429 9.80 13.26 -18.17
CA GLN A 429 9.97 13.51 -19.61
C GLN A 429 10.73 12.39 -20.33
N ALA A 430 11.69 11.76 -19.65
CA ALA A 430 12.44 10.63 -20.20
C ALA A 430 11.56 9.41 -20.54
N LEU A 431 10.40 9.27 -19.86
CA LEU A 431 9.49 8.15 -20.05
C LEU A 431 8.24 8.53 -20.87
N LEU A 432 7.72 9.74 -20.64
CA LEU A 432 6.41 10.17 -21.13
C LEU A 432 6.48 11.33 -22.15
N GLY A 433 7.67 11.85 -22.45
CA GLY A 433 7.88 12.98 -23.36
C GLY A 433 7.59 14.36 -22.73
N ASP A 434 7.74 15.42 -23.53
CA ASP A 434 7.69 16.80 -23.03
C ASP A 434 6.30 17.47 -23.11
N ASP A 435 5.32 16.85 -23.77
CA ASP A 435 3.98 17.42 -23.96
C ASP A 435 3.05 17.08 -22.79
N PHE A 436 2.65 18.10 -22.03
CA PHE A 436 1.71 17.99 -20.92
C PHE A 436 0.25 18.34 -21.31
N HIS A 437 -0.05 18.53 -22.60
CA HIS A 437 -1.42 18.72 -23.11
C HIS A 437 -2.22 19.85 -22.41
N GLY A 438 -1.52 20.94 -22.08
CA GLY A 438 -2.09 22.11 -21.39
C GLY A 438 -2.27 21.95 -19.88
N TRP A 439 -1.75 20.88 -19.28
CA TRP A 439 -1.59 20.77 -17.83
C TRP A 439 -0.30 21.43 -17.38
N GLU A 440 -0.38 22.19 -16.29
CA GLU A 440 0.74 22.78 -15.57
C GLU A 440 1.07 21.97 -14.32
N LYS A 441 2.35 21.95 -13.96
CA LYS A 441 2.86 21.24 -12.79
C LYS A 441 2.77 22.15 -11.56
N LEU A 442 2.29 21.61 -10.44
CA LEU A 442 2.24 22.31 -9.16
C LEU A 442 2.70 21.41 -8.01
N TRP A 443 3.56 21.93 -7.15
CA TRP A 443 3.97 21.32 -5.90
C TRP A 443 3.03 21.78 -4.78
N CYS A 444 2.37 20.82 -4.14
CA CYS A 444 1.54 21.09 -2.98
C CYS A 444 2.43 21.16 -1.72
N ILE A 445 2.55 22.35 -1.13
CA ILE A 445 3.44 22.59 0.03
C ILE A 445 2.97 21.84 1.29
N ASN A 446 1.66 21.70 1.48
CA ASN A 446 1.12 21.00 2.65
C ASN A 446 1.40 19.48 2.60
N THR A 447 1.42 18.90 1.41
CA THR A 447 1.55 17.44 1.22
C THR A 447 2.88 17.01 0.58
N TRP A 448 3.74 17.96 0.20
CA TRP A 448 5.02 17.74 -0.48
C TRP A 448 4.91 16.86 -1.73
N THR A 449 3.78 16.93 -2.41
CA THR A 449 3.48 16.10 -3.58
C THR A 449 3.26 16.95 -4.83
N LEU A 450 3.86 16.48 -5.93
CA LEU A 450 3.56 16.97 -7.27
C LEU A 450 2.09 16.68 -7.62
N ALA A 451 1.44 17.70 -8.15
CA ALA A 451 0.09 17.75 -8.71
C ALA A 451 0.13 18.42 -10.09
N PHE A 452 -0.96 18.28 -10.83
CA PHE A 452 -1.18 18.82 -12.16
C PHE A 452 -2.45 19.65 -12.14
N TRP A 453 -2.39 20.83 -12.76
CA TRP A 453 -3.50 21.77 -12.82
C TRP A 453 -3.74 22.20 -14.26
N LYS A 454 -5.01 22.39 -14.60
CA LYS A 454 -5.43 22.92 -15.88
C LYS A 454 -6.62 23.84 -15.62
N GLU A 455 -6.68 24.95 -16.33
CA GLU A 455 -7.76 25.93 -16.15
C GLU A 455 -9.14 25.27 -16.36
N GLY A 456 -10.03 25.43 -15.38
CA GLY A 456 -11.37 24.84 -15.39
C GLY A 456 -11.47 23.38 -14.92
N GLU A 457 -10.35 22.69 -14.70
CA GLU A 457 -10.30 21.31 -14.20
C GLU A 457 -9.82 21.27 -12.73
N PRO A 458 -10.28 20.28 -11.93
CA PRO A 458 -9.76 20.06 -10.58
C PRO A 458 -8.29 19.60 -10.61
N LEU A 459 -7.56 19.86 -9.53
CA LEU A 459 -6.19 19.37 -9.33
C LEU A 459 -6.13 17.84 -9.49
N SER A 460 -5.27 17.37 -10.40
CA SER A 460 -4.92 15.97 -10.56
C SER A 460 -3.62 15.65 -9.82
N PHE A 461 -3.53 14.50 -9.16
CA PHE A 461 -2.31 14.04 -8.48
C PHE A 461 -1.66 12.85 -9.18
N SER A 462 -2.25 12.43 -10.30
CA SER A 462 -1.73 11.45 -11.24
C SER A 462 -1.29 12.17 -12.51
N ASP A 463 -0.26 11.61 -13.16
CA ASP A 463 0.31 12.24 -14.35
C ASP A 463 -0.69 12.16 -15.52
N PRO A 464 -1.17 13.30 -16.05
CA PRO A 464 -2.22 13.32 -17.06
C PRO A 464 -1.79 12.66 -18.39
N ARG A 465 -0.49 12.43 -18.62
CA ARG A 465 0.00 11.67 -19.78
C ARG A 465 -0.29 10.17 -19.66
N LEU A 466 -0.64 9.69 -18.47
CA LEU A 466 -1.02 8.31 -18.21
C LEU A 466 -2.52 8.07 -18.45
N ASP A 467 -3.31 9.12 -18.67
CA ASP A 467 -4.74 9.01 -18.99
C ASP A 467 -4.93 8.23 -20.30
N GLY A 468 -5.60 7.07 -20.21
CA GLY A 468 -5.85 6.19 -21.35
C GLY A 468 -4.73 5.18 -21.66
N VAL A 469 -3.59 5.23 -20.95
CA VAL A 469 -2.60 4.15 -20.98
C VAL A 469 -3.10 3.03 -20.06
N PRO A 470 -3.32 1.79 -20.55
CA PRO A 470 -3.73 0.68 -19.69
C PRO A 470 -2.56 0.28 -18.78
N LEU A 471 -2.44 0.98 -17.65
CA LEU A 471 -1.50 0.62 -16.60
C LEU A 471 -1.90 -0.76 -16.06
N PRO A 472 -0.93 -1.65 -15.78
CA PRO A 472 -1.21 -2.89 -15.05
C PRO A 472 -1.89 -2.51 -13.75
N ILE A 473 -3.07 -3.08 -13.51
CA ILE A 473 -3.94 -2.75 -12.39
C ILE A 473 -3.11 -2.65 -11.11
N GLY A 474 -3.11 -1.47 -10.47
CA GLY A 474 -2.52 -1.30 -9.16
C GLY A 474 -3.07 -2.37 -8.23
N HIS A 475 -2.21 -3.11 -7.53
CA HIS A 475 -2.59 -4.31 -6.77
C HIS A 475 -3.82 -4.07 -5.87
N GLU A 476 -3.92 -2.86 -5.30
CA GLU A 476 -5.05 -2.43 -4.49
C GLU A 476 -6.38 -2.39 -5.28
N GLN A 477 -6.42 -1.91 -6.52
CA GLN A 477 -7.64 -1.86 -7.32
C GLN A 477 -8.10 -3.26 -7.75
N TYR A 478 -7.17 -4.14 -8.11
CA TYR A 478 -7.51 -5.54 -8.41
C TYR A 478 -8.05 -6.23 -7.17
N GLN A 479 -7.41 -6.04 -6.01
CA GLN A 479 -7.87 -6.56 -4.73
C GLN A 479 -9.23 -5.98 -4.32
N GLU A 480 -9.47 -4.69 -4.54
CA GLU A 480 -10.76 -4.05 -4.29
C GLU A 480 -11.85 -4.62 -5.19
N LEU A 481 -11.65 -4.69 -6.50
CA LEU A 481 -12.62 -5.29 -7.43
C LEU A 481 -12.86 -6.77 -7.12
N PHE A 482 -11.78 -7.49 -6.80
CA PHE A 482 -11.85 -8.88 -6.38
C PHE A 482 -12.68 -9.02 -5.11
N SER A 483 -12.48 -8.14 -4.13
CA SER A 483 -13.26 -8.13 -2.88
C SER A 483 -14.75 -7.85 -3.12
N VAL A 484 -15.10 -6.93 -4.03
CA VAL A 484 -16.49 -6.65 -4.43
C VAL A 484 -17.11 -7.86 -5.12
N ALA A 485 -16.37 -8.46 -6.05
CA ALA A 485 -16.81 -9.63 -6.77
C ALA A 485 -16.98 -10.86 -5.85
N GLN A 486 -16.27 -10.96 -4.74
CA GLN A 486 -16.47 -12.02 -3.75
C GLN A 486 -17.60 -11.68 -2.75
N ALA A 487 -17.78 -10.40 -2.42
CA ALA A 487 -18.77 -9.95 -1.46
C ALA A 487 -20.22 -9.98 -1.97
N LEU A 488 -20.42 -10.02 -3.30
CA LEU A 488 -21.74 -10.09 -3.92
C LEU A 488 -22.05 -11.50 -4.42
N SER A 489 -23.35 -11.81 -4.55
CA SER A 489 -23.79 -13.13 -5.01
C SER A 489 -23.44 -13.41 -6.48
N GLY A 490 -23.35 -14.67 -6.86
CA GLY A 490 -23.06 -15.12 -8.22
C GLY A 490 -21.58 -15.48 -8.49
N PRO A 491 -21.21 -15.80 -9.74
CA PRO A 491 -19.88 -16.34 -10.06
C PRO A 491 -18.80 -15.25 -10.02
N GLY A 492 -17.85 -15.37 -9.08
CA GLY A 492 -16.82 -14.35 -8.83
C GLY A 492 -15.98 -13.97 -10.06
N SER A 493 -15.50 -14.95 -10.84
CA SER A 493 -14.72 -14.68 -12.06
C SER A 493 -15.52 -13.96 -13.14
N THR A 494 -16.81 -14.27 -13.26
CA THR A 494 -17.72 -13.64 -14.24
C THR A 494 -18.00 -12.19 -13.86
N LYS A 495 -18.21 -11.94 -12.57
CA LYS A 495 -18.35 -10.58 -12.03
C LYS A 495 -17.06 -9.78 -12.17
N MET A 496 -15.91 -10.40 -11.93
CA MET A 496 -14.61 -9.75 -12.10
C MET A 496 -14.39 -9.32 -13.56
N LEU A 497 -14.60 -10.23 -14.51
CA LEU A 497 -14.55 -9.92 -15.94
C LEU A 497 -15.51 -8.78 -16.30
N TYR A 498 -16.75 -8.85 -15.82
CA TYR A 498 -17.76 -7.83 -16.06
C TYR A 498 -17.32 -6.46 -15.52
N CYS A 499 -16.85 -6.39 -14.27
CA CYS A 499 -16.41 -5.14 -13.65
C CYS A 499 -15.22 -4.51 -14.38
N ILE A 500 -14.23 -5.33 -14.79
CA ILE A 500 -13.07 -4.84 -15.55
C ILE A 500 -13.56 -4.17 -16.85
N ASN A 501 -14.38 -4.87 -17.64
CA ASN A 501 -14.88 -4.34 -18.91
C ASN A 501 -15.85 -3.16 -18.72
N LEU A 502 -16.62 -3.15 -17.62
CA LEU A 502 -17.51 -2.04 -17.26
C LEU A 502 -16.73 -0.75 -16.99
N ILE A 503 -15.55 -0.87 -16.35
CA ILE A 503 -14.67 0.27 -16.09
C ILE A 503 -14.01 0.76 -17.38
N HIS A 504 -13.58 -0.16 -18.27
CA HIS A 504 -12.84 0.20 -19.47
C HIS A 504 -13.71 0.74 -20.62
N GLY A 505 -14.90 0.18 -20.85
CA GLY A 505 -15.74 0.60 -21.97
C GLY A 505 -17.25 0.53 -21.71
N GLY A 506 -17.63 0.59 -20.44
CA GLY A 506 -19.02 0.77 -20.04
C GLY A 506 -19.89 -0.47 -20.20
N VAL A 507 -21.21 -0.25 -20.17
CA VAL A 507 -22.20 -1.34 -19.95
C VAL A 507 -22.25 -2.33 -21.11
N LEU A 508 -22.19 -1.83 -22.34
CA LEU A 508 -22.30 -2.68 -23.53
C LEU A 508 -21.10 -3.62 -23.68
N GLU A 509 -19.88 -3.11 -23.46
CA GLU A 509 -18.67 -3.92 -23.47
C GLU A 509 -18.66 -4.95 -22.35
N ALA A 510 -19.13 -4.57 -21.15
CA ALA A 510 -19.26 -5.50 -20.04
C ALA A 510 -20.23 -6.65 -20.34
N ILE A 511 -21.39 -6.35 -20.95
CA ILE A 511 -22.36 -7.37 -21.39
C ILE A 511 -21.76 -8.25 -22.50
N PHE A 512 -21.09 -7.64 -23.48
CA PHE A 512 -20.47 -8.37 -24.58
C PHE A 512 -19.37 -9.33 -24.08
N ALA A 513 -18.49 -8.87 -23.19
CA ALA A 513 -17.48 -9.68 -22.55
C ALA A 513 -18.09 -10.84 -21.75
N PHE A 514 -19.17 -10.58 -21.00
CA PHE A 514 -19.92 -11.62 -20.29
C PHE A 514 -20.46 -12.70 -21.25
N LEU A 515 -21.05 -12.30 -22.38
CA LEU A 515 -21.61 -13.23 -23.36
C LEU A 515 -20.51 -14.07 -24.02
N ILE A 516 -19.40 -13.44 -24.45
CA ILE A 516 -18.26 -14.17 -25.02
C ILE A 516 -17.69 -15.18 -24.02
N TRP A 517 -17.60 -14.80 -22.75
CA TRP A 517 -17.06 -15.66 -21.70
C TRP A 517 -17.96 -16.84 -21.33
N SER A 518 -19.28 -16.64 -21.35
CA SER A 518 -20.24 -17.61 -20.81
C SER A 518 -20.95 -18.47 -21.86
N LEU A 519 -21.20 -17.94 -23.07
CA LEU A 519 -21.96 -18.64 -24.11
C LEU A 519 -21.31 -19.93 -24.62
N PRO A 520 -19.98 -20.03 -24.84
CA PRO A 520 -19.36 -21.27 -25.31
C PRO A 520 -19.63 -22.45 -24.36
N GLY A 521 -19.45 -22.23 -23.05
CA GLY A 521 -19.76 -23.23 -22.03
C GLY A 521 -21.27 -23.50 -21.92
N CYS A 522 -22.12 -22.50 -22.13
CA CYS A 522 -23.57 -22.65 -22.17
C CYS A 522 -24.02 -23.58 -23.32
N PHE A 523 -23.51 -23.36 -24.54
CA PHE A 523 -23.80 -24.23 -25.68
C PHE A 523 -23.28 -25.66 -25.47
N GLY A 524 -22.08 -25.79 -24.89
CA GLY A 524 -21.52 -27.08 -24.50
C GLY A 524 -22.40 -27.85 -23.51
N MET A 525 -22.83 -27.19 -22.43
CA MET A 525 -23.71 -27.77 -21.42
C MET A 525 -25.10 -28.10 -21.95
N PHE A 526 -25.63 -27.28 -22.86
CA PHE A 526 -26.88 -27.58 -23.54
C PHE A 526 -26.77 -28.82 -24.43
N GLY A 527 -25.71 -28.92 -25.24
CA GLY A 527 -25.43 -30.11 -26.04
C GLY A 527 -25.28 -31.36 -25.17
N LEU A 528 -24.61 -31.24 -24.01
CA LEU A 528 -24.49 -32.32 -23.04
C LEU A 528 -25.85 -32.74 -22.47
N SER A 529 -26.77 -31.80 -22.22
CA SER A 529 -28.11 -32.12 -21.68
C SER A 529 -28.91 -32.99 -22.65
N ILE A 530 -28.83 -32.71 -23.95
CA ILE A 530 -29.45 -33.53 -25.00
C ILE A 530 -28.75 -34.89 -25.11
N GLY A 531 -27.42 -34.92 -24.97
CA GLY A 531 -26.66 -36.17 -24.98
C GLY A 531 -27.09 -37.10 -23.83
N VAL A 532 -27.10 -36.58 -22.60
CA VAL A 532 -27.44 -37.36 -21.39
C VAL A 532 -28.91 -37.76 -21.36
N SER A 533 -29.83 -36.93 -21.85
CA SER A 533 -31.26 -37.30 -21.93
C SER A 533 -31.53 -38.50 -22.86
N ASN A 534 -30.58 -38.84 -23.73
CA ASN A 534 -30.68 -39.95 -24.68
C ASN A 534 -29.88 -41.20 -24.24
N ILE A 535 -29.20 -41.17 -23.10
CA ILE A 535 -28.43 -42.32 -22.56
C ILE A 535 -29.34 -43.18 -21.68
N GLY A 536 -29.28 -44.51 -21.86
CA GLY A 536 -30.04 -45.48 -21.06
C GLY A 536 -29.58 -45.58 -19.60
N ASP A 537 -30.33 -46.30 -18.76
CA ASP A 537 -30.16 -46.20 -17.30
C ASP A 537 -28.88 -46.77 -16.71
N THR A 538 -28.15 -47.59 -17.47
CA THR A 538 -26.93 -48.27 -17.04
C THR A 538 -25.73 -47.86 -17.89
N LEU A 539 -24.74 -47.23 -17.23
CA LEU A 539 -23.45 -46.93 -17.85
C LEU A 539 -22.46 -48.11 -17.73
N PRO A 540 -21.52 -48.26 -18.68
CA PRO A 540 -20.40 -49.19 -18.54
C PRO A 540 -19.59 -48.91 -17.27
N ARG A 541 -19.08 -49.96 -16.61
CA ARG A 541 -18.27 -49.84 -15.37
C ARG A 541 -17.07 -48.89 -15.51
N ALA A 542 -16.41 -48.91 -16.67
CA ALA A 542 -15.29 -48.02 -16.97
C ALA A 542 -15.66 -46.52 -16.86
N VAL A 543 -16.90 -46.16 -17.21
CA VAL A 543 -17.37 -44.77 -17.14
C VAL A 543 -17.54 -44.33 -15.68
N TYR A 544 -18.06 -45.19 -14.80
CA TYR A 544 -18.17 -44.89 -13.37
C TYR A 544 -16.80 -44.67 -12.71
N ALA A 545 -15.80 -45.47 -13.08
CA ALA A 545 -14.43 -45.31 -12.60
C ALA A 545 -13.78 -44.02 -13.10
N LEU A 546 -13.99 -43.66 -14.38
CA LEU A 546 -13.55 -42.39 -14.96
C LEU A 546 -14.18 -41.19 -14.23
N LEU A 547 -15.49 -41.22 -14.00
CA LEU A 547 -16.22 -40.15 -13.31
C LEU A 547 -15.77 -39.98 -11.85
N SER A 548 -15.52 -41.09 -11.15
CA SER A 548 -14.97 -41.04 -9.78
C SER A 548 -13.56 -40.45 -9.74
N GLY A 549 -12.73 -40.74 -10.74
CA GLY A 549 -11.40 -40.12 -10.88
C GLY A 549 -11.45 -38.62 -11.16
N LEU A 550 -12.36 -38.19 -12.03
CA LEU A 550 -12.64 -36.77 -12.29
C LEU A 550 -13.09 -36.03 -11.02
N ASN A 551 -14.04 -36.60 -10.27
CA ASN A 551 -14.56 -36.02 -9.04
C ASN A 551 -13.46 -35.91 -7.96
N ALA A 552 -12.65 -36.95 -7.77
CA ALA A 552 -11.56 -36.96 -6.80
C ALA A 552 -10.52 -35.85 -7.10
N ALA A 553 -10.05 -35.76 -8.34
CA ALA A 553 -9.11 -34.71 -8.73
C ALA A 553 -9.72 -33.31 -8.60
N THR A 554 -11.01 -33.15 -8.95
CA THR A 554 -11.75 -31.89 -8.79
C THR A 554 -11.77 -31.45 -7.32
N VAL A 555 -12.05 -32.35 -6.37
CA VAL A 555 -12.05 -32.03 -4.94
C VAL A 555 -10.68 -31.53 -4.48
N GLY A 556 -9.59 -32.12 -4.99
CA GLY A 556 -8.22 -31.71 -4.68
C GLY A 556 -7.89 -30.31 -5.20
N ILE A 557 -8.32 -29.98 -6.42
CA ILE A 557 -8.16 -28.64 -7.01
C ILE A 557 -9.02 -27.59 -6.30
N ILE A 558 -10.25 -27.92 -5.91
CA ILE A 558 -11.10 -26.98 -5.15
C ILE A 558 -10.50 -26.72 -3.77
N ALA A 559 -9.95 -27.75 -3.11
CA ALA A 559 -9.24 -27.60 -1.85
C ALA A 559 -7.99 -26.71 -2.00
N LEU A 560 -7.26 -26.86 -3.11
CA LEU A 560 -6.12 -25.99 -3.44
C LEU A 560 -6.56 -24.53 -3.60
N ALA A 561 -7.61 -24.29 -4.39
CA ALA A 561 -8.15 -22.96 -4.60
C ALA A 561 -8.62 -22.32 -3.28
N ALA A 562 -9.20 -23.09 -2.35
CA ALA A 562 -9.60 -22.61 -1.03
C ALA A 562 -8.39 -22.14 -0.20
N VAL A 563 -7.28 -22.90 -0.22
CA VAL A 563 -6.04 -22.55 0.48
C VAL A 563 -5.38 -21.31 -0.12
N GLU A 564 -5.21 -21.27 -1.44
CA GLU A 564 -4.59 -20.12 -2.11
C GLU A 564 -5.41 -18.83 -1.93
N LEU A 565 -6.73 -18.96 -1.90
CA LEU A 565 -7.62 -17.83 -1.67
C LEU A 565 -7.56 -17.36 -0.20
N SER A 566 -7.43 -18.29 0.74
CA SER A 566 -7.23 -17.96 2.16
C SER A 566 -5.93 -17.20 2.38
N ASP A 567 -4.83 -17.66 1.78
CA ASP A 567 -3.52 -17.01 1.88
C ASP A 567 -3.53 -15.56 1.35
N LYS A 568 -4.35 -15.30 0.32
CA LYS A 568 -4.45 -13.98 -0.33
C LYS A 568 -5.47 -13.04 0.31
N ALA A 569 -6.62 -13.56 0.74
CA ALA A 569 -7.74 -12.74 1.20
C ALA A 569 -7.75 -12.51 2.73
N ILE A 570 -7.00 -13.30 3.51
CA ILE A 570 -7.14 -13.39 4.97
C ILE A 570 -5.80 -13.10 5.65
N THR A 571 -5.56 -11.82 5.88
CA THR A 571 -4.28 -11.32 6.42
C THR A 571 -4.27 -11.23 7.95
N ASP A 572 -5.43 -11.09 8.60
CA ASP A 572 -5.54 -10.81 10.03
C ASP A 572 -6.13 -11.99 10.86
N GLN A 573 -5.83 -12.01 12.16
CA GLN A 573 -6.33 -13.05 13.07
C GLN A 573 -7.87 -13.12 13.19
N PRO A 574 -8.63 -12.01 13.33
CA PRO A 574 -10.08 -12.10 13.48
C PRO A 574 -10.78 -12.62 12.22
N THR A 575 -10.31 -12.30 11.02
CA THR A 575 -10.83 -12.89 9.77
C THR A 575 -10.52 -14.38 9.66
N ARG A 576 -9.35 -14.86 10.13
CA ARG A 576 -9.07 -16.30 10.23
C ARG A 576 -10.06 -17.02 11.14
N LEU A 577 -10.43 -16.39 12.27
CA LEU A 577 -11.45 -16.94 13.18
C LEU A 577 -12.82 -17.01 12.48
N VAL A 578 -13.24 -15.95 11.78
CA VAL A 578 -14.49 -15.94 11.01
C VAL A 578 -14.48 -17.04 9.96
N LEU A 579 -13.39 -17.23 9.22
CA LEU A 579 -13.25 -18.34 8.28
C LEU A 579 -13.44 -19.69 8.97
N SER A 580 -12.74 -19.93 10.09
CA SER A 580 -12.83 -21.22 10.79
C SER A 580 -14.24 -21.50 11.30
N ILE A 581 -14.90 -20.49 11.86
CA ILE A 581 -16.28 -20.59 12.36
C ILE A 581 -17.24 -20.87 11.21
N THR A 582 -17.15 -20.10 10.12
CA THR A 582 -18.06 -20.27 8.98
C THR A 582 -17.88 -21.60 8.26
N ALA A 583 -16.63 -22.07 8.12
CA ALA A 583 -16.33 -23.40 7.58
C ALA A 583 -16.93 -24.52 8.45
N ALA A 584 -16.69 -24.49 9.76
CA ALA A 584 -17.20 -25.49 10.69
C ALA A 584 -18.74 -25.46 10.78
N ALA A 585 -19.31 -24.27 10.92
CA ALA A 585 -20.75 -24.04 10.93
C ALA A 585 -21.40 -24.60 9.66
N GLY A 586 -20.88 -24.26 8.49
CA GLY A 586 -21.42 -24.72 7.21
C GLY A 586 -21.36 -26.24 7.01
N MET A 587 -20.40 -26.93 7.64
CA MET A 587 -20.33 -28.40 7.64
C MET A 587 -21.39 -29.05 8.56
N LEU A 588 -21.78 -28.37 9.63
CA LEU A 588 -22.72 -28.90 10.63
C LEU A 588 -24.18 -28.71 10.26
N TYR A 589 -24.53 -27.63 9.55
CA TYR A 589 -25.92 -27.30 9.24
C TYR A 589 -26.15 -26.97 7.76
N ASN A 590 -27.22 -27.54 7.21
CA ASN A 590 -27.43 -27.62 5.76
C ASN A 590 -28.57 -26.76 5.22
N ALA A 591 -29.17 -25.87 6.04
CA ALA A 591 -30.27 -25.05 5.56
C ALA A 591 -29.81 -23.96 4.57
N LEU A 592 -30.67 -23.67 3.60
CA LEU A 592 -30.39 -22.77 2.47
C LEU A 592 -30.16 -21.31 2.89
N TRP A 593 -30.88 -20.82 3.90
CA TRP A 593 -30.74 -19.47 4.46
C TRP A 593 -29.47 -19.31 5.31
N TYR A 594 -28.88 -20.43 5.73
CA TYR A 594 -27.81 -20.44 6.72
C TYR A 594 -26.50 -19.87 6.14
N PHE A 595 -26.21 -20.15 4.88
CA PHE A 595 -24.97 -19.71 4.25
C PHE A 595 -24.88 -18.18 4.06
N PRO A 596 -25.88 -17.49 3.47
CA PRO A 596 -25.89 -16.03 3.46
C PRO A 596 -25.87 -15.43 4.87
N ALA A 597 -26.59 -16.05 5.82
CA ALA A 597 -26.62 -15.59 7.21
C ALA A 597 -25.23 -15.65 7.86
N LEU A 598 -24.47 -16.73 7.65
CA LEU A 598 -23.10 -16.87 8.13
C LEU A 598 -22.15 -15.83 7.53
N ILE A 599 -22.28 -15.52 6.24
CA ILE A 599 -21.46 -14.51 5.57
C ILE A 599 -21.76 -13.10 6.12
N VAL A 600 -23.04 -12.75 6.22
CA VAL A 600 -23.47 -11.46 6.79
C VAL A 600 -23.05 -11.36 8.25
N ALA A 601 -23.19 -12.44 9.04
CA ALA A 601 -22.70 -12.51 10.41
C ALA A 601 -21.19 -12.30 10.48
N GLY A 602 -20.41 -12.91 9.58
CA GLY A 602 -18.97 -12.69 9.46
C GLY A 602 -18.61 -11.22 9.21
N GLY A 603 -19.31 -10.57 8.28
CA GLY A 603 -19.20 -9.13 8.04
C GLY A 603 -19.49 -8.29 9.29
N CYS A 604 -20.64 -8.54 9.93
CA CYS A 604 -21.03 -7.86 11.17
C CYS A 604 -20.03 -8.10 12.30
N CYS A 605 -19.52 -9.32 12.48
CA CYS A 605 -18.54 -9.67 13.51
C CYS A 605 -17.26 -8.85 13.36
N ILE A 606 -16.75 -8.69 12.14
CA ILE A 606 -15.55 -7.87 11.90
C ILE A 606 -15.85 -6.38 12.10
N VAL A 607 -17.01 -5.87 11.67
CA VAL A 607 -17.41 -4.48 11.95
C VAL A 607 -17.48 -4.22 13.45
N ILE A 608 -18.13 -5.12 14.20
CA ILE A 608 -18.28 -5.03 15.66
C ILE A 608 -16.91 -5.09 16.36
N TYR A 609 -16.00 -5.93 15.86
CA TYR A 609 -14.63 -6.05 16.36
C TYR A 609 -13.83 -4.77 16.11
N ASP A 610 -13.81 -4.27 14.87
CA ASP A 610 -13.06 -3.08 14.47
C ASP A 610 -13.57 -1.81 15.16
N TYR A 611 -14.90 -1.67 15.32
CA TYR A 611 -15.53 -0.55 16.04
C TYR A 611 -15.58 -0.76 17.56
N ARG A 612 -15.00 -1.85 18.09
CA ARG A 612 -14.91 -2.18 19.52
C ARG A 612 -16.23 -2.08 20.29
N TRP A 613 -17.38 -2.27 19.64
CA TRP A 613 -18.70 -2.17 20.29
C TRP A 613 -18.86 -3.13 21.47
N LEU A 614 -18.21 -4.30 21.42
CA LEU A 614 -18.22 -5.28 22.51
C LEU A 614 -17.25 -4.96 23.66
N HIS A 615 -16.30 -4.03 23.53
CA HIS A 615 -15.34 -3.74 24.62
C HIS A 615 -16.01 -3.07 25.83
N ARG A 616 -17.09 -2.29 25.62
CA ARG A 616 -17.84 -1.61 26.69
C ARG A 616 -18.60 -2.59 27.61
N PRO A 617 -19.44 -3.52 27.11
CA PRO A 617 -20.13 -4.49 27.97
C PRO A 617 -19.19 -5.56 28.56
N VAL A 618 -18.15 -5.99 27.82
CA VAL A 618 -17.20 -7.01 28.32
C VAL A 618 -16.32 -6.46 29.44
N ARG A 619 -15.91 -5.18 29.40
CA ARG A 619 -15.25 -4.52 30.56
C ARG A 619 -16.19 -4.45 31.77
N ALA A 620 -17.47 -4.17 31.57
CA ALA A 620 -18.45 -4.11 32.66
C ALA A 620 -18.64 -5.48 33.35
N VAL A 621 -18.80 -6.55 32.57
CA VAL A 621 -18.94 -7.93 33.11
C VAL A 621 -17.66 -8.40 33.79
N LYS A 622 -16.48 -8.15 33.18
CA LYS A 622 -15.19 -8.52 33.76
C LYS A 622 -14.93 -7.81 35.09
N ASN A 623 -15.29 -6.53 35.20
CA ASN A 623 -15.18 -5.77 36.44
C ASN A 623 -16.17 -6.25 37.52
N THR A 624 -17.37 -6.71 37.15
CA THR A 624 -18.34 -7.29 38.09
C THR A 624 -17.86 -8.65 38.62
N ILE A 625 -17.34 -9.53 37.76
CA ILE A 625 -16.80 -10.83 38.16
C ILE A 625 -15.54 -10.67 39.04
N LEU A 626 -14.66 -9.71 38.71
CA LEU A 626 -13.48 -9.39 39.52
C LEU A 626 -13.84 -8.78 40.89
N ARG A 627 -14.95 -8.05 41.00
CA ARG A 627 -15.48 -7.55 42.29
C ARG A 627 -16.06 -8.67 43.16
N VAL A 628 -16.75 -9.63 42.57
CA VAL A 628 -17.28 -10.80 43.30
C VAL A 628 -16.16 -11.71 43.82
N ARG A 629 -15.04 -11.80 43.10
CA ARG A 629 -13.91 -12.65 43.50
C ARG A 629 -12.99 -12.04 44.59
N ARG A 630 -13.07 -10.73 44.84
CA ARG A 630 -12.28 -10.02 45.87
C ARG A 630 -13.00 -9.82 47.21
N GLY A 631 -14.24 -10.29 47.35
CA GLY A 631 -15.01 -10.22 48.60
C GLY A 631 -15.00 -11.51 49.40
N ARG A 632 -13.86 -11.88 50.02
CA ARG A 632 -13.84 -12.84 51.14
C ARG A 632 -12.64 -12.50 52.05
N PRO A 633 -12.85 -12.05 53.31
CA PRO A 633 -11.76 -11.68 54.22
C PRO A 633 -11.44 -12.80 55.21
N THR A 634 -10.15 -13.11 55.36
CA THR A 634 -9.47 -13.77 56.50
C THR A 634 -7.98 -13.71 56.16
N GLY A 635 -7.00 -13.22 56.93
CA GLY A 635 -6.88 -12.96 58.37
C GLY A 635 -5.52 -13.54 58.80
N ASN A 636 -4.59 -12.69 59.29
CA ASN A 636 -3.28 -12.99 59.93
C ASN A 636 -2.26 -13.78 59.06
N GLU A 637 -0.92 -13.66 59.15
CA GLU A 637 -0.02 -13.40 60.28
C GLU A 637 1.42 -13.03 59.76
N ASN A 638 2.28 -12.55 60.67
CA ASN A 638 3.68 -12.13 60.45
C ASN A 638 4.63 -13.25 59.95
N THR A 639 5.80 -12.92 59.36
CA THR A 639 7.17 -13.23 59.86
C THR A 639 8.27 -12.76 58.88
N GLN A 640 9.41 -12.36 59.47
CA GLN A 640 10.66 -11.80 58.95
C GLN A 640 11.56 -12.82 58.18
N GLY A 641 12.56 -12.31 57.43
CA GLY A 641 13.93 -12.86 57.46
C GLY A 641 14.61 -13.33 56.15
N ALA A 642 15.64 -12.56 55.75
CA ALA A 642 17.00 -12.92 55.29
C ALA A 642 17.30 -13.76 54.00
N GLU A 643 18.12 -13.11 53.15
CA GLU A 643 19.28 -13.58 52.35
C GLU A 643 19.49 -15.06 51.97
N ASN A 644 19.67 -15.34 50.66
CA ASN A 644 20.96 -15.71 50.05
C ASN A 644 20.82 -16.04 48.55
N GLY A 645 21.84 -15.69 47.76
CA GLY A 645 21.90 -15.96 46.33
C GLY A 645 22.40 -17.36 45.98
N THR A 646 21.98 -17.87 44.80
CA THR A 646 22.78 -18.61 43.80
C THR A 646 21.86 -19.03 42.65
N GLY A 647 22.35 -18.89 41.41
CA GLY A 647 21.55 -19.04 40.21
C GLY A 647 21.26 -20.49 39.79
N ASN A 648 20.22 -20.69 38.98
CA ASN A 648 20.34 -21.05 37.57
C ASN A 648 18.95 -21.13 36.91
N VAL A 649 18.86 -20.56 35.70
CA VAL A 649 18.08 -20.96 34.53
C VAL A 649 16.78 -21.76 34.76
N ASN A 650 15.62 -21.14 34.46
CA ASN A 650 14.74 -21.61 33.39
C ASN A 650 13.64 -20.60 33.03
N SER A 651 13.44 -20.50 31.71
CA SER A 651 12.31 -19.99 30.94
C SER A 651 10.96 -19.88 31.66
N SER A 652 10.23 -18.77 31.41
CA SER A 652 8.80 -18.73 31.05
C SER A 652 8.22 -17.30 31.02
N THR A 653 7.61 -16.92 29.88
CA THR A 653 6.48 -15.95 29.70
C THR A 653 6.67 -14.52 30.23
N VAL A 654 6.93 -13.49 29.43
CA VAL A 654 6.12 -12.93 28.31
C VAL A 654 4.61 -13.00 28.58
N ALA A 655 4.09 -12.05 29.37
CA ALA A 655 2.74 -11.54 29.24
C ALA A 655 2.59 -10.18 29.96
N LEU A 656 2.00 -9.21 29.24
CA LEU A 656 1.28 -8.02 29.73
C LEU A 656 2.09 -6.72 29.97
N ARG A 657 2.08 -5.82 28.98
CA ARG A 657 1.22 -4.61 29.03
C ARG A 657 1.24 -3.86 27.70
N GLU A 658 0.26 -4.16 26.86
CA GLU A 658 -0.05 -3.39 25.65
C GLU A 658 -1.56 -3.15 25.68
N GLN A 659 -2.01 -2.14 26.43
CA GLN A 659 -3.38 -1.63 26.43
C GLN A 659 -3.37 -0.19 26.97
N GLU A 660 -3.36 0.79 26.07
CA GLU A 660 -4.29 1.93 25.98
C GLU A 660 -3.75 3.03 25.07
N SER A 661 -4.29 3.12 23.85
CA SER A 661 -4.55 4.37 23.12
C SER A 661 -5.21 4.01 21.79
N THR A 662 -6.53 3.86 21.83
CA THR A 662 -7.35 3.87 20.63
C THR A 662 -8.60 4.62 21.01
N GLU A 663 -8.54 5.92 20.85
CA GLU A 663 -9.69 6.79 20.67
C GLU A 663 -9.16 8.15 20.22
N GLN A 664 -9.85 8.74 19.24
CA GLN A 664 -9.65 10.06 18.62
C GLN A 664 -8.62 10.21 17.49
N ARG A 665 -9.05 9.89 16.27
CA ARG A 665 -8.73 10.68 15.06
C ARG A 665 -9.99 10.78 14.18
N ASP A 666 -10.73 11.86 14.40
CA ASP A 666 -11.79 12.34 13.50
C ASP A 666 -11.18 12.88 12.20
N GLY A 667 -12.01 12.90 11.16
CA GLY A 667 -11.60 12.80 9.76
C GLY A 667 -10.86 13.99 9.14
N GLU A 668 -9.89 13.64 8.31
CA GLU A 668 -9.50 14.45 7.16
C GLU A 668 -9.88 13.72 5.85
N PRO A 669 -10.32 14.45 4.81
CA PRO A 669 -10.75 13.88 3.55
C PRO A 669 -9.54 13.43 2.73
N ARG A 670 -9.40 12.12 2.55
CA ARG A 670 -8.40 11.52 1.64
C ARG A 670 -8.80 11.79 0.18
N VAL A 671 -7.99 12.56 -0.55
CA VAL A 671 -8.14 12.80 -1.99
C VAL A 671 -7.81 11.50 -2.73
N VAL A 672 -8.76 11.02 -3.54
CA VAL A 672 -8.67 9.81 -4.35
C VAL A 672 -8.24 10.21 -5.76
N PRO A 673 -7.31 9.49 -6.44
CA PRO A 673 -7.01 9.71 -7.85
C PRO A 673 -8.30 9.66 -8.69
N GLN A 674 -8.50 10.66 -9.55
CA GLN A 674 -9.78 10.92 -10.23
C GLN A 674 -10.11 9.97 -11.39
N GLU A 675 -9.18 9.10 -11.77
CA GLU A 675 -9.11 8.53 -13.13
C GLU A 675 -10.12 7.42 -13.48
N TYR A 676 -11.01 6.99 -12.59
CA TYR A 676 -12.04 6.02 -13.00
C TYR A 676 -13.39 6.35 -12.38
N ARG A 677 -13.95 7.49 -12.80
CA ARG A 677 -15.40 7.70 -12.68
C ARG A 677 -16.08 6.76 -13.67
N LEU A 678 -16.66 5.68 -13.16
CA LEU A 678 -17.84 5.11 -13.82
C LEU A 678 -18.80 6.29 -14.04
N ASN A 679 -19.16 6.59 -15.29
CA ASN A 679 -20.22 7.55 -15.65
C ASN A 679 -21.59 6.99 -15.26
N PHE A 680 -21.70 6.54 -14.01
CA PHE A 680 -22.80 5.77 -13.49
C PHE A 680 -23.24 6.40 -12.18
N SER A 681 -24.40 7.05 -12.21
CA SER A 681 -24.92 7.77 -11.06
C SER A 681 -25.21 6.81 -9.92
N TRP A 682 -24.85 7.18 -8.69
CA TRP A 682 -25.22 6.43 -7.48
C TRP A 682 -26.74 6.23 -7.36
N LYS A 683 -27.55 7.17 -7.92
CA LYS A 683 -29.01 7.07 -8.01
C LYS A 683 -29.45 5.92 -8.91
N SER A 684 -28.78 5.73 -10.04
CA SER A 684 -29.04 4.61 -10.95
C SER A 684 -28.64 3.29 -10.31
N GLY A 685 -27.50 3.26 -9.60
CA GLY A 685 -27.05 2.08 -8.86
C GLY A 685 -28.03 1.65 -7.75
N THR A 686 -28.49 2.61 -6.93
CA THR A 686 -29.48 2.32 -5.87
C THR A 686 -30.84 1.92 -6.46
N ALA A 687 -31.29 2.53 -7.56
CA ALA A 687 -32.51 2.15 -8.24
C ALA A 687 -32.46 0.70 -8.75
N ILE A 688 -31.34 0.28 -9.34
CA ILE A 688 -31.15 -1.09 -9.83
C ILE A 688 -31.17 -2.10 -8.69
N ILE A 689 -30.50 -1.81 -7.57
CA ILE A 689 -30.54 -2.66 -6.38
C ILE A 689 -31.97 -2.73 -5.81
N ALA A 690 -32.69 -1.62 -5.75
CA ALA A 690 -34.07 -1.59 -5.27
C ALA A 690 -35.01 -2.43 -6.17
N VAL A 691 -34.89 -2.27 -7.50
CA VAL A 691 -35.65 -3.07 -8.48
C VAL A 691 -35.34 -4.56 -8.31
N PHE A 692 -34.07 -4.91 -8.12
CA PHE A 692 -33.66 -6.30 -7.85
C PHE A 692 -34.32 -6.85 -6.57
N LEU A 693 -34.31 -6.09 -5.47
CA LEU A 693 -34.92 -6.52 -4.21
C LEU A 693 -36.43 -6.73 -4.37
N VAL A 694 -37.11 -5.83 -5.08
CA VAL A 694 -38.53 -5.98 -5.41
C VAL A 694 -38.76 -7.23 -6.25
N SER A 695 -37.98 -7.45 -7.32
CA SER A 695 -38.13 -8.64 -8.15
C SER A 695 -37.86 -9.93 -7.36
N PHE A 696 -36.88 -9.92 -6.46
CA PHE A 696 -36.59 -11.06 -5.60
C PHE A 696 -37.74 -11.37 -4.65
N ILE A 697 -38.29 -10.37 -3.97
CA ILE A 697 -39.45 -10.56 -3.09
C ILE A 697 -40.63 -11.11 -3.89
N VAL A 698 -40.93 -10.54 -5.06
CA VAL A 698 -42.04 -11.00 -5.91
C VAL A 698 -41.85 -12.46 -6.34
N VAL A 699 -40.66 -12.84 -6.81
CA VAL A 699 -40.37 -14.22 -7.25
C VAL A 699 -40.50 -15.20 -6.08
N ILE A 700 -40.02 -14.86 -4.89
CA ILE A 700 -40.09 -15.75 -3.72
C ILE A 700 -41.52 -15.87 -3.17
N VAL A 701 -42.26 -14.75 -3.11
CA VAL A 701 -43.66 -14.75 -2.66
C VAL A 701 -44.54 -15.54 -3.62
N LEU A 702 -44.38 -15.35 -4.93
CA LEU A 702 -45.09 -16.13 -5.94
C LEU A 702 -44.75 -17.62 -5.87
N ARG A 703 -43.48 -17.97 -5.66
CA ARG A 703 -43.06 -19.37 -5.40
C ARG A 703 -43.74 -19.97 -4.16
N ALA A 704 -43.93 -19.18 -3.10
CA ALA A 704 -44.54 -19.66 -1.85
C ALA A 704 -46.07 -19.72 -1.88
N THR A 705 -46.72 -18.86 -2.69
CA THR A 705 -48.18 -18.70 -2.72
C THR A 705 -48.85 -19.52 -3.83
N LEU A 706 -48.13 -19.81 -4.92
CA LEU A 706 -48.65 -20.63 -6.02
C LEU A 706 -48.43 -22.12 -5.73
N THR A 707 -49.48 -22.81 -5.26
CA THR A 707 -49.48 -24.26 -5.04
C THR A 707 -49.24 -25.07 -6.33
N ASP A 708 -49.82 -24.64 -7.46
CA ASP A 708 -49.71 -25.31 -8.77
C ASP A 708 -48.89 -24.52 -9.80
N ALA A 709 -47.73 -24.00 -9.39
CA ALA A 709 -46.89 -23.23 -10.30
C ALA A 709 -46.34 -24.08 -11.48
N PRO A 710 -46.29 -23.55 -12.72
CA PRO A 710 -45.70 -24.25 -13.87
C PRO A 710 -44.25 -24.69 -13.62
N LEU A 711 -43.86 -25.85 -14.13
CA LEU A 711 -42.52 -26.42 -13.91
C LEU A 711 -41.39 -25.44 -14.28
N LEU A 712 -41.49 -24.79 -15.44
CA LEU A 712 -40.48 -23.83 -15.90
C LEU A 712 -40.37 -22.60 -14.98
N TYR A 713 -41.47 -22.20 -14.34
CA TYR A 713 -41.43 -21.15 -13.32
C TYR A 713 -40.77 -21.65 -12.02
N LYS A 714 -41.07 -22.87 -11.57
CA LYS A 714 -40.40 -23.49 -10.41
C LYS A 714 -38.89 -23.59 -10.64
N LEU A 715 -38.48 -24.00 -11.85
CA LEU A 715 -37.08 -24.02 -12.29
C LEU A 715 -36.46 -22.62 -12.24
N PHE A 716 -37.13 -21.62 -12.83
CA PHE A 716 -36.67 -20.23 -12.78
C PHE A 716 -36.51 -19.74 -11.34
N ALA A 717 -37.51 -19.93 -10.49
CA ALA A 717 -37.53 -19.42 -9.12
C ALA A 717 -36.45 -20.10 -8.26
N ASN A 718 -36.25 -21.41 -8.41
CA ASN A 718 -35.19 -22.15 -7.71
C ASN A 718 -33.79 -21.68 -8.15
N LEU A 719 -33.58 -21.44 -9.45
CA LEU A 719 -32.30 -20.96 -9.97
C LEU A 719 -32.05 -19.47 -9.73
N TYR A 720 -33.09 -18.65 -9.75
CA TYR A 720 -33.05 -17.24 -9.38
C TYR A 720 -32.72 -17.06 -7.90
N LEU A 721 -33.31 -17.90 -7.03
CA LEU A 721 -32.92 -17.99 -5.63
C LEU A 721 -31.45 -18.42 -5.51
N ALA A 722 -31.05 -19.49 -6.19
CA ALA A 722 -29.67 -19.96 -6.20
C ALA A 722 -28.70 -18.83 -6.60
N GLY A 723 -28.92 -18.16 -7.74
CA GLY A 723 -28.08 -17.05 -8.23
C GLY A 723 -28.02 -15.85 -7.27
N THR A 724 -29.04 -15.67 -6.43
CA THR A 724 -29.09 -14.62 -5.40
C THR A 724 -28.32 -14.99 -4.13
N ILE A 725 -28.27 -16.27 -3.75
CA ILE A 725 -27.70 -16.70 -2.46
C ILE A 725 -26.30 -17.30 -2.55
N ILE A 726 -25.81 -17.61 -3.75
CA ILE A 726 -24.48 -18.23 -3.91
C ILE A 726 -23.39 -17.18 -3.72
N PHE A 727 -22.51 -17.42 -2.75
CA PHE A 727 -21.24 -16.71 -2.54
C PHE A 727 -20.09 -17.72 -2.62
N GLY A 728 -18.90 -17.32 -3.08
CA GLY A 728 -17.71 -18.19 -3.06
C GLY A 728 -17.46 -19.06 -4.32
N GLY A 729 -18.02 -18.69 -5.48
CA GLY A 729 -17.65 -19.29 -6.77
C GLY A 729 -18.34 -20.62 -7.12
N GLY A 730 -17.87 -21.27 -8.19
CA GLY A 730 -18.46 -22.46 -8.82
C GLY A 730 -18.54 -23.76 -7.98
N PRO A 731 -17.69 -23.99 -6.97
CA PRO A 731 -17.80 -25.18 -6.11
C PRO A 731 -18.98 -25.16 -5.13
N VAL A 732 -19.34 -23.98 -4.62
CA VAL A 732 -20.37 -23.81 -3.58
C VAL A 732 -21.78 -23.96 -4.15
N VAL A 733 -21.96 -23.67 -5.45
CA VAL A 733 -23.26 -23.79 -6.13
C VAL A 733 -23.70 -25.25 -6.33
N ILE A 734 -22.77 -26.20 -6.45
CA ILE A 734 -23.09 -27.57 -6.83
C ILE A 734 -23.99 -28.27 -5.80
N PRO A 735 -23.69 -28.28 -4.49
CA PRO A 735 -24.59 -28.86 -3.50
C PRO A 735 -25.98 -28.21 -3.49
N LEU A 736 -26.06 -26.90 -3.73
CA LEU A 736 -27.33 -26.16 -3.79
C LEU A 736 -28.17 -26.55 -5.01
N LEU A 737 -27.54 -26.68 -6.19
CA LEU A 737 -28.22 -27.14 -7.39
C LEU A 737 -28.74 -28.57 -7.26
N ARG A 738 -28.01 -29.43 -6.52
CA ARG A 738 -28.51 -30.77 -6.19
C ARG A 738 -29.78 -30.68 -5.36
N GLU A 739 -29.79 -29.87 -4.31
CA GLU A 739 -30.99 -29.69 -3.47
C GLU A 739 -32.16 -29.10 -4.28
N TYR A 740 -31.91 -28.12 -5.14
CA TYR A 740 -32.97 -27.41 -5.86
C TYR A 740 -33.53 -28.10 -7.09
N ILE A 741 -32.90 -29.17 -7.57
CA ILE A 741 -33.27 -29.85 -8.82
C ILE A 741 -33.40 -31.35 -8.61
N VAL A 742 -32.44 -31.98 -7.91
CA VAL A 742 -32.44 -33.43 -7.68
C VAL A 742 -33.40 -33.80 -6.55
N ALA A 743 -33.47 -33.02 -5.46
CA ALA A 743 -34.41 -33.32 -4.37
C ALA A 743 -35.89 -33.11 -4.79
N GLU A 744 -36.13 -32.21 -5.75
CA GLU A 744 -37.44 -32.02 -6.40
C GLU A 744 -37.81 -33.17 -7.36
N GLY A 745 -36.86 -34.10 -7.63
CA GLY A 745 -37.06 -35.25 -8.50
C GLY A 745 -36.99 -34.95 -10.01
N TRP A 746 -36.57 -33.74 -10.42
CA TRP A 746 -36.54 -33.35 -11.83
C TRP A 746 -35.36 -33.96 -12.61
N VAL A 747 -34.25 -34.19 -11.91
CA VAL A 747 -33.02 -34.80 -12.46
C VAL A 747 -32.56 -35.88 -11.51
N THR A 748 -32.11 -37.02 -12.05
CA THR A 748 -31.63 -38.13 -11.22
C THR A 748 -30.28 -37.79 -10.56
N PRO A 749 -29.94 -38.36 -9.38
CA PRO A 749 -28.62 -38.19 -8.78
C PRO A 749 -27.49 -38.63 -9.71
N ARG A 750 -27.73 -39.66 -10.53
CA ARG A 750 -26.81 -40.15 -11.56
C ARG A 750 -26.51 -39.05 -12.59
N ASP A 751 -27.54 -38.52 -13.25
CA ASP A 751 -27.36 -37.53 -14.32
C ASP A 751 -26.75 -36.23 -13.81
N PHE A 752 -27.10 -35.85 -12.59
CA PHE A 752 -26.48 -34.73 -11.89
C PHE A 752 -24.97 -34.94 -11.74
N LEU A 753 -24.54 -36.12 -11.29
CA LEU A 753 -23.12 -36.41 -11.07
C LEU A 753 -22.34 -36.58 -12.38
N ILE A 754 -22.95 -37.14 -13.43
CA ILE A 754 -22.37 -37.20 -14.78
C ILE A 754 -22.12 -35.80 -15.31
N GLY A 755 -23.16 -34.95 -15.29
CA GLY A 755 -23.05 -33.58 -15.76
C GLY A 755 -22.05 -32.78 -14.93
N LEU A 756 -21.99 -33.01 -13.62
CA LEU A 756 -21.02 -32.38 -12.73
C LEU A 756 -19.57 -32.72 -13.11
N ALA A 757 -19.25 -34.00 -13.29
CA ALA A 757 -17.90 -34.45 -13.62
C ALA A 757 -17.43 -33.88 -14.96
N ILE A 758 -18.32 -33.81 -15.95
CA ILE A 758 -18.03 -33.25 -17.27
C ILE A 758 -17.91 -31.72 -17.19
N ALA A 759 -18.77 -31.05 -16.40
CA ALA A 759 -18.77 -29.60 -16.27
C ALA A 759 -17.47 -29.01 -15.74
N GLN A 760 -16.72 -29.74 -14.93
CA GLN A 760 -15.42 -29.29 -14.41
C GLN A 760 -14.32 -29.28 -15.47
N ALA A 761 -14.51 -29.95 -16.60
CA ALA A 761 -13.59 -29.95 -17.73
C ALA A 761 -13.94 -28.91 -18.80
N PHE A 762 -15.12 -28.28 -18.72
CA PHE A 762 -15.57 -27.30 -19.71
C PHE A 762 -15.02 -25.90 -19.42
N PRO A 763 -14.64 -25.13 -20.47
CA PRO A 763 -14.21 -23.75 -20.30
C PRO A 763 -15.39 -22.84 -19.93
N GLY A 764 -15.09 -21.80 -19.15
CA GLY A 764 -16.05 -20.76 -18.77
C GLY A 764 -16.60 -20.93 -17.35
N PRO A 765 -17.71 -20.28 -17.02
CA PRO A 765 -18.25 -20.29 -15.65
C PRO A 765 -18.93 -21.62 -15.32
N ASN A 766 -18.55 -22.25 -14.20
CA ASN A 766 -19.20 -23.47 -13.68
C ASN A 766 -20.72 -23.32 -13.49
N PHE A 767 -21.22 -22.08 -13.38
CA PHE A 767 -22.65 -21.78 -13.31
C PHE A 767 -23.40 -22.22 -14.58
N ASN A 768 -22.71 -22.40 -15.71
CA ASN A 768 -23.28 -23.01 -16.92
C ASN A 768 -23.80 -24.44 -16.68
N PHE A 769 -23.38 -25.11 -15.60
CA PHE A 769 -23.97 -26.39 -15.19
C PHE A 769 -25.48 -26.29 -14.93
N ALA A 770 -26.00 -25.13 -14.51
CA ALA A 770 -27.44 -24.90 -14.39
C ALA A 770 -28.15 -25.02 -15.75
N VAL A 771 -27.50 -24.65 -16.86
CA VAL A 771 -28.04 -24.80 -18.23
C VAL A 771 -28.26 -26.27 -18.57
N PHE A 772 -27.28 -27.11 -18.23
CA PHE A 772 -27.40 -28.56 -18.38
C PHE A 772 -28.59 -29.11 -17.59
N LEU A 773 -28.70 -28.73 -16.31
CA LEU A 773 -29.78 -29.20 -15.43
C LEU A 773 -31.16 -28.68 -15.87
N GLY A 774 -31.24 -27.44 -16.33
CA GLY A 774 -32.47 -26.86 -16.86
C GLY A 774 -32.93 -27.52 -18.15
N GLY A 775 -32.00 -27.78 -19.07
CA GLY A 775 -32.27 -28.51 -20.31
C GLY A 775 -32.79 -29.92 -20.05
N LEU A 776 -32.15 -30.64 -19.12
CA LEU A 776 -32.57 -31.98 -18.74
C LEU A 776 -33.91 -32.00 -17.98
N THR A 777 -34.14 -31.03 -17.09
CA THR A 777 -35.42 -30.87 -16.38
C THR A 777 -36.56 -30.67 -17.37
N ALA A 778 -36.38 -29.82 -18.39
CA ALA A 778 -37.39 -29.60 -19.42
C ALA A 778 -37.59 -30.87 -20.28
N ALA A 779 -36.50 -31.48 -20.76
CA ALA A 779 -36.55 -32.67 -21.61
C ALA A 779 -37.26 -33.85 -20.93
N ASN A 780 -36.92 -34.14 -19.67
CA ASN A 780 -37.51 -35.25 -18.90
C ASN A 780 -39.01 -35.07 -18.62
N ASN A 781 -39.51 -33.83 -18.68
CA ASN A 781 -40.90 -33.49 -18.36
C ASN A 781 -41.70 -33.04 -19.60
N GLY A 782 -41.23 -33.37 -20.82
CA GLY A 782 -41.98 -33.14 -22.06
C GLY A 782 -41.94 -31.70 -22.60
N TYR A 783 -41.05 -30.84 -22.09
CA TYR A 783 -40.83 -29.49 -22.59
C TYR A 783 -39.60 -29.42 -23.53
N PRO A 784 -39.51 -28.42 -24.43
CA PRO A 784 -38.31 -28.21 -25.22
C PRO A 784 -37.09 -27.96 -24.32
N ALA A 785 -36.04 -28.77 -24.48
CA ALA A 785 -34.80 -28.66 -23.69
C ALA A 785 -34.21 -27.23 -23.75
N ILE A 786 -34.32 -26.56 -24.90
CA ILE A 786 -33.82 -25.19 -25.07
C ILE A 786 -34.54 -24.17 -24.18
N ALA A 787 -35.83 -24.36 -23.91
CA ALA A 787 -36.59 -23.49 -23.04
C ALA A 787 -36.11 -23.61 -21.59
N GLY A 788 -35.90 -24.85 -21.12
CA GLY A 788 -35.32 -25.12 -19.80
C GLY A 788 -33.91 -24.57 -19.65
N ALA A 789 -33.07 -24.73 -20.68
CA ALA A 789 -31.69 -24.23 -20.72
C ALA A 789 -31.63 -22.69 -20.63
N LEU A 790 -32.44 -21.98 -21.42
CA LEU A 790 -32.51 -20.51 -21.41
C LEU A 790 -33.03 -19.97 -20.07
N ILE A 791 -34.10 -20.57 -19.54
CA ILE A 791 -34.66 -20.17 -18.25
C ILE A 791 -33.64 -20.39 -17.13
N ALA A 792 -32.90 -21.49 -17.17
CA ALA A 792 -31.87 -21.77 -16.18
C ALA A 792 -30.68 -20.82 -16.27
N TYR A 793 -30.24 -20.50 -17.49
CA TYR A 793 -29.19 -19.52 -17.74
C TYR A 793 -29.57 -18.14 -17.19
N LEU A 794 -30.78 -17.66 -17.48
CA LEU A 794 -31.28 -16.38 -16.97
C LEU A 794 -31.44 -16.42 -15.45
N GLY A 795 -32.05 -17.47 -14.91
CA GLY A 795 -32.26 -17.62 -13.47
C GLY A 795 -30.95 -17.55 -12.69
N ILE A 796 -29.90 -18.25 -13.14
CA ILE A 796 -28.66 -18.34 -12.38
C ILE A 796 -27.74 -17.11 -12.52
N PHE A 797 -27.67 -16.47 -13.71
CA PHE A 797 -26.72 -15.37 -13.96
C PHE A 797 -27.31 -13.98 -13.67
N VAL A 798 -28.58 -13.73 -13.99
CA VAL A 798 -29.18 -12.38 -13.89
C VAL A 798 -29.06 -11.77 -12.49
N PRO A 799 -29.36 -12.48 -11.38
CA PRO A 799 -29.28 -11.90 -10.04
C PRO A 799 -27.90 -11.29 -9.71
N GLY A 800 -26.84 -12.08 -9.91
CA GLY A 800 -25.47 -11.65 -9.61
C GLY A 800 -24.98 -10.52 -10.52
N MET A 801 -25.37 -10.55 -11.80
CA MET A 801 -25.01 -9.51 -12.77
C MET A 801 -25.72 -8.18 -12.50
N VAL A 802 -27.00 -8.21 -12.14
CA VAL A 802 -27.76 -7.02 -11.75
C VAL A 802 -27.22 -6.43 -10.45
N LEU A 803 -26.93 -7.28 -9.45
CA LEU A 803 -26.38 -6.85 -8.16
C LEU A 803 -24.98 -6.24 -8.29
N VAL A 804 -24.07 -6.84 -9.06
CA VAL A 804 -22.73 -6.29 -9.26
C VAL A 804 -22.78 -4.97 -10.02
N HIS A 805 -23.62 -4.89 -11.05
CA HIS A 805 -23.78 -3.67 -11.83
C HIS A 805 -24.36 -2.53 -10.98
N GLY A 806 -25.42 -2.80 -10.21
CA GLY A 806 -25.99 -1.83 -9.28
C GLY A 806 -25.00 -1.40 -8.20
N THR A 807 -24.25 -2.35 -7.63
CA THR A 807 -23.25 -2.07 -6.59
C THR A 807 -22.11 -1.22 -7.13
N MET A 808 -21.62 -1.47 -8.34
CA MET A 808 -20.58 -0.65 -8.98
C MET A 808 -20.97 0.84 -9.03
N GLY A 809 -22.26 1.14 -9.22
CA GLY A 809 -22.77 2.51 -9.18
C GLY A 809 -22.74 3.19 -7.82
N VAL A 810 -22.88 2.43 -6.74
CA VAL A 810 -22.84 2.96 -5.36
C VAL A 810 -21.45 2.81 -4.74
N TRP A 811 -20.59 1.97 -5.33
CA TRP A 811 -19.27 1.60 -4.83
C TRP A 811 -18.36 2.81 -4.65
N GLY A 812 -18.41 3.78 -5.56
CA GLY A 812 -17.67 5.03 -5.47
C GLY A 812 -17.93 5.82 -4.17
N VAL A 813 -19.16 5.75 -3.64
CA VAL A 813 -19.57 6.44 -2.40
C VAL A 813 -19.35 5.56 -1.17
N LEU A 814 -19.62 4.25 -1.27
CA LEU A 814 -19.51 3.29 -0.17
C LEU A 814 -18.04 2.98 0.19
N ARG A 815 -17.14 2.90 -0.79
CA ARG A 815 -15.74 2.47 -0.58
C ARG A 815 -14.94 3.39 0.33
N SER A 816 -15.34 4.66 0.48
CA SER A 816 -14.67 5.62 1.37
C SER A 816 -14.99 5.39 2.85
N ARG A 817 -16.05 4.63 3.17
CA ARG A 817 -16.53 4.42 4.54
C ARG A 817 -15.78 3.25 5.20
N ARG A 818 -15.17 3.51 6.37
CA ARG A 818 -14.39 2.52 7.14
C ARG A 818 -15.21 1.25 7.47
N TRP A 819 -16.46 1.40 7.89
CA TRP A 819 -17.34 0.25 8.20
C TRP A 819 -17.60 -0.66 7.01
N VAL A 820 -17.65 -0.12 5.77
CA VAL A 820 -17.85 -0.92 4.55
C VAL A 820 -16.62 -1.78 4.30
N LYS A 821 -15.41 -1.20 4.44
CA LYS A 821 -14.16 -1.95 4.30
C LYS A 821 -14.08 -3.10 5.32
N SER A 822 -14.40 -2.82 6.58
CA SER A 822 -14.48 -3.83 7.64
C SER A 822 -15.52 -4.93 7.34
N ALA A 823 -16.71 -4.55 6.87
CA ALA A 823 -17.77 -5.49 6.53
C ALA A 823 -17.36 -6.40 5.37
N VAL A 824 -16.83 -5.84 4.28
CA VAL A 824 -16.39 -6.59 3.10
C VAL A 824 -15.28 -7.57 3.46
N ARG A 825 -14.36 -7.19 4.34
CA ARG A 825 -13.32 -8.07 4.86
C ARG A 825 -13.89 -9.30 5.59
N GLY A 826 -14.88 -9.10 6.46
CA GLY A 826 -15.56 -10.20 7.16
C GLY A 826 -16.43 -11.06 6.25
N ILE A 827 -17.12 -10.45 5.28
CA ILE A 827 -17.91 -11.15 4.25
C ILE A 827 -17.01 -12.05 3.42
N ASN A 828 -15.85 -11.55 2.97
CA ASN A 828 -14.90 -12.33 2.19
C ASN A 828 -14.35 -13.51 2.99
N ALA A 829 -13.96 -13.29 4.25
CA ALA A 829 -13.50 -14.36 5.12
C ALA A 829 -14.57 -15.46 5.31
N GLY A 830 -15.83 -15.06 5.49
CA GLY A 830 -16.96 -15.98 5.58
C GLY A 830 -17.21 -16.75 4.28
N ALA A 831 -17.13 -16.08 3.13
CA ALA A 831 -17.28 -16.71 1.82
C ALA A 831 -16.19 -17.75 1.56
N VAL A 832 -14.92 -17.45 1.90
CA VAL A 832 -13.81 -18.40 1.78
C VAL A 832 -14.01 -19.60 2.72
N GLY A 833 -14.50 -19.39 3.95
CA GLY A 833 -14.86 -20.48 4.85
C GLY A 833 -15.89 -21.46 4.26
N LEU A 834 -16.90 -20.96 3.54
CA LEU A 834 -17.88 -21.81 2.87
C LEU A 834 -17.32 -22.60 1.68
N ILE A 835 -16.18 -22.19 1.09
CA ILE A 835 -15.51 -23.01 0.08
C ILE A 835 -14.98 -24.30 0.72
N TYR A 836 -14.46 -24.25 1.95
CA TYR A 836 -14.08 -25.46 2.69
C TYR A 836 -15.30 -26.35 2.99
N THR A 837 -16.45 -25.76 3.30
CA THR A 837 -17.71 -26.51 3.40
C THR A 837 -18.05 -27.22 2.08
N ALA A 838 -17.86 -26.55 0.94
CA ALA A 838 -18.11 -27.15 -0.37
C ALA A 838 -17.14 -28.31 -0.67
N VAL A 839 -15.85 -28.18 -0.34
CA VAL A 839 -14.86 -29.28 -0.43
C VAL A 839 -15.36 -30.50 0.34
N TYR A 840 -15.79 -30.31 1.60
CA TYR A 840 -16.32 -31.39 2.42
C TYR A 840 -17.58 -32.02 1.81
N ARG A 841 -18.53 -31.23 1.32
CA ARG A 841 -19.77 -31.76 0.75
C ARG A 841 -19.54 -32.54 -0.53
N ILE A 842 -18.68 -32.05 -1.43
CA ILE A 842 -18.35 -32.77 -2.66
C ILE A 842 -17.56 -34.04 -2.33
N TRP A 843 -16.67 -33.99 -1.33
CA TRP A 843 -15.96 -35.17 -0.83
C TRP A 843 -16.90 -36.29 -0.39
N GLN A 844 -18.00 -35.97 0.31
CA GLN A 844 -18.96 -36.96 0.82
C GLN A 844 -19.76 -37.68 -0.28
N VAL A 845 -19.77 -37.17 -1.51
CA VAL A 845 -20.59 -37.70 -2.61
C VAL A 845 -19.81 -38.00 -3.88
N GLY A 846 -18.48 -37.81 -3.85
CA GLY A 846 -17.63 -37.85 -5.03
C GLY A 846 -17.37 -39.26 -5.60
N TYR A 847 -17.51 -40.31 -4.80
CA TYR A 847 -17.29 -41.69 -5.23
C TYR A 847 -18.58 -42.31 -5.79
N ILE A 848 -18.54 -42.81 -7.02
CA ILE A 848 -19.71 -43.36 -7.73
C ILE A 848 -19.37 -44.73 -8.32
N ASP A 849 -20.29 -45.68 -8.19
CA ASP A 849 -20.18 -47.00 -8.79
C ASP A 849 -21.57 -47.56 -9.17
N GLN A 850 -21.62 -48.66 -9.91
CA GLN A 850 -22.85 -49.32 -10.34
C GLN A 850 -23.78 -49.68 -9.17
N GLY A 851 -23.22 -50.05 -8.01
CA GLY A 851 -23.98 -50.43 -6.82
C GLY A 851 -24.51 -49.26 -5.98
N PHE A 852 -24.00 -48.03 -6.19
CA PHE A 852 -24.41 -46.84 -5.42
C PHE A 852 -24.34 -45.58 -6.29
N GLN A 853 -25.40 -45.33 -7.05
CA GLN A 853 -25.48 -44.21 -7.98
C GLN A 853 -25.74 -42.84 -7.30
N SER A 854 -26.07 -42.83 -6.00
CA SER A 854 -26.31 -41.61 -5.21
C SER A 854 -25.04 -40.89 -4.73
N GLY A 855 -23.87 -41.51 -4.93
CA GLY A 855 -22.58 -41.04 -4.44
C GLY A 855 -22.27 -41.49 -3.01
N LYS A 856 -20.99 -41.79 -2.74
CA LYS A 856 -20.40 -42.10 -1.42
C LYS A 856 -19.18 -41.23 -1.16
N SER A 857 -18.65 -41.32 0.06
CA SER A 857 -17.47 -40.58 0.48
C SER A 857 -16.24 -41.06 -0.29
N LEU A 858 -15.41 -40.13 -0.75
CA LEU A 858 -14.10 -40.45 -1.34
C LEU A 858 -13.15 -41.11 -0.32
N ALA A 859 -13.42 -40.99 0.98
CA ALA A 859 -12.64 -41.64 2.03
C ALA A 859 -12.90 -43.14 2.15
N ASP A 860 -14.00 -43.64 1.57
CA ASP A 860 -14.37 -45.07 1.65
C ASP A 860 -13.38 -45.96 0.87
N ASP A 861 -12.61 -45.37 -0.06
CA ASP A 861 -11.53 -46.05 -0.78
C ASP A 861 -10.24 -45.20 -0.78
N PRO A 862 -9.11 -45.73 -0.26
CA PRO A 862 -7.84 -45.01 -0.23
C PRO A 862 -7.34 -44.52 -1.59
N TRP A 863 -7.70 -45.18 -2.70
CA TRP A 863 -7.29 -44.77 -4.04
C TRP A 863 -7.78 -43.36 -4.37
N TRP A 864 -9.03 -43.03 -4.03
CA TRP A 864 -9.59 -41.72 -4.33
C TRP A 864 -8.97 -40.63 -3.45
N VAL A 865 -8.55 -40.97 -2.24
CA VAL A 865 -7.76 -40.09 -1.37
C VAL A 865 -6.42 -39.78 -2.03
N VAL A 866 -5.74 -40.77 -2.61
CA VAL A 866 -4.46 -40.59 -3.33
C VAL A 866 -4.63 -39.69 -4.55
N VAL A 867 -5.67 -39.91 -5.36
CA VAL A 867 -5.97 -39.07 -6.53
C VAL A 867 -6.21 -37.62 -6.10
N THR A 868 -7.00 -37.42 -5.04
CA THR A 868 -7.32 -36.09 -4.50
C THR A 868 -6.07 -35.38 -3.98
N ALA A 869 -5.25 -36.08 -3.18
CA ALA A 869 -4.00 -35.54 -2.63
C ALA A 869 -2.98 -35.22 -3.74
N THR A 870 -2.87 -36.08 -4.75
CA THR A 870 -1.98 -35.87 -5.90
C THR A 870 -2.38 -34.62 -6.69
N ALA A 871 -3.68 -34.42 -6.92
CA ALA A 871 -4.17 -33.23 -7.61
C ALA A 871 -3.87 -31.94 -6.81
N PHE A 872 -4.06 -31.96 -5.49
CA PHE A 872 -3.75 -30.83 -4.60
C PHE A 872 -2.24 -30.52 -4.60
N VAL A 873 -1.40 -31.51 -4.35
CA VAL A 873 0.07 -31.37 -4.26
C VAL A 873 0.65 -30.97 -5.62
N GLY A 874 0.20 -31.62 -6.69
CA GLY A 874 0.57 -31.32 -8.07
C GLY A 874 0.29 -29.86 -8.43
N GLY A 875 -0.90 -29.36 -8.10
CA GLY A 875 -1.21 -27.94 -8.31
C GLY A 875 -0.37 -27.01 -7.44
N ARG A 876 -0.24 -27.29 -6.13
CA ARG A 876 0.40 -26.37 -5.17
C ARG A 876 1.90 -26.20 -5.33
N PHE A 877 2.60 -27.29 -5.63
CA PHE A 877 4.07 -27.35 -5.60
C PHE A 877 4.69 -27.56 -6.98
N PHE A 878 3.97 -28.22 -7.89
CA PHE A 878 4.47 -28.52 -9.24
C PHE A 878 3.81 -27.65 -10.32
N GLY A 879 2.88 -26.76 -9.96
CA GLY A 879 2.23 -25.84 -10.90
C GLY A 879 1.40 -26.54 -11.97
N VAL A 880 0.91 -27.76 -11.68
CA VAL A 880 0.08 -28.52 -12.61
C VAL A 880 -1.22 -27.75 -12.86
N ALA A 881 -1.51 -27.45 -14.12
CA ALA A 881 -2.72 -26.75 -14.50
C ALA A 881 -3.99 -27.54 -14.08
N PRO A 882 -5.04 -26.88 -13.55
CA PRO A 882 -6.25 -27.57 -13.08
C PRO A 882 -6.90 -28.53 -14.10
N PRO A 883 -7.04 -28.18 -15.41
CA PRO A 883 -7.59 -29.10 -16.39
C PRO A 883 -6.75 -30.37 -16.56
N LEU A 884 -5.42 -30.23 -16.50
CA LEU A 884 -4.50 -31.36 -16.62
C LEU A 884 -4.60 -32.28 -15.39
N ALA A 885 -4.69 -31.72 -14.18
CA ALA A 885 -4.90 -32.50 -12.96
C ALA A 885 -6.22 -33.29 -12.99
N ILE A 886 -7.29 -32.70 -13.52
CA ILE A 886 -8.60 -33.35 -13.70
C ILE A 886 -8.51 -34.50 -14.71
N LEU A 887 -7.86 -34.29 -15.86
CA LEU A 887 -7.65 -35.34 -16.88
C LEU A 887 -6.76 -36.48 -16.36
N LEU A 888 -5.74 -36.16 -15.56
CA LEU A 888 -4.93 -37.17 -14.87
C LEU A 888 -5.78 -37.97 -13.87
N GLY A 889 -6.68 -37.32 -13.14
CA GLY A 889 -7.66 -37.98 -12.28
C GLY A 889 -8.55 -38.97 -13.04
N ALA A 890 -9.09 -38.55 -14.19
CA ALA A 890 -9.87 -39.43 -15.08
C ALA A 890 -9.05 -40.66 -15.52
N SER A 891 -7.79 -40.44 -15.91
CA SER A 891 -6.88 -41.48 -16.36
C SER A 891 -6.55 -42.48 -15.24
N LEU A 892 -6.31 -41.99 -14.02
CA LEU A 892 -6.12 -42.81 -12.82
C LEU A 892 -7.38 -43.59 -12.44
N GLY A 893 -8.56 -43.03 -12.68
CA GLY A 893 -9.84 -43.74 -12.54
C GLY A 893 -9.93 -44.95 -13.49
N LEU A 894 -9.63 -44.74 -14.78
CA LEU A 894 -9.59 -45.83 -15.77
C LEU A 894 -8.50 -46.87 -15.46
N LEU A 895 -7.35 -46.44 -14.96
CA LEU A 895 -6.27 -47.34 -14.56
C LEU A 895 -6.69 -48.23 -13.38
N ARG A 896 -7.37 -47.66 -12.37
CA ARG A 896 -7.97 -48.46 -11.28
C ARG A 896 -8.99 -49.45 -11.80
N TYR A 897 -9.84 -49.05 -12.75
CA TYR A 897 -10.77 -49.99 -13.39
C TYR A 897 -10.02 -51.16 -14.01
N GLY A 898 -9.00 -50.89 -14.83
CA GLY A 898 -8.17 -51.92 -15.45
C GLY A 898 -7.55 -52.89 -14.45
N ILE A 899 -7.02 -52.38 -13.33
CA ILE A 899 -6.41 -53.21 -12.26
C ILE A 899 -7.44 -54.05 -11.51
N VAL A 900 -8.65 -53.52 -11.27
CA VAL A 900 -9.69 -54.22 -10.51
C VAL A 900 -10.45 -55.24 -11.38
N THR A 901 -10.48 -55.04 -12.71
CA THR A 901 -11.09 -55.98 -13.65
C THR A 901 -10.15 -57.03 -14.23
N ALA A 902 -8.83 -56.81 -14.15
CA ALA A 902 -7.81 -57.82 -14.45
C ALA A 902 -7.67 -58.79 -13.28
#